data_AF-A0A926FKA8-F1
#
_entry.id   AF-A0A926FKA8-F1
#
_cell.length_a   1.000
_cell.length_b   1.000
_cell.length_c   1.000
_cell.angle_alpha   90.00
_cell.angle_beta   90.00
_cell.angle_gamma   90.00
#
_symmetry.space_group_name_H-M   'P 1'
#
loop_
_entity.id
_entity.type
_entity.pdbx_description
1 polymer ?
#
loop_
_entity_poly.entity_id
_entity_poly.type
_entity_poly.pdbx_seq_one_letter_code
_entity_poly.pdbx_strand_id
1 'polypeptide(L)'
;MSELQLYLSDTLPPLIVADSIRLLLEDPNRVATEIHAWSTSQYRSGTEIPISDYLFHAVKKIHLMGEFRLVPREPFVNFLVALKRQVVSYCPAEDRELLQVNMDRLGEGTTAFSSPVEVIFRQAGAERRSAKDAPEAGSSAQAFRGIQRFALLLERLGREVGAAGDPSALRSSALTEQVVAAAARNSRDTQELEQSLQRLKELGIDVGTGDLFKALGQSLPGWVLPETVSAATPEHSSLKAMHRIVAQAADPAEGAQRFQQMVKTATDRFNEGSLAQAVAMLDLAERIIAEKEIDPGSAELIRRRGNEALDLERLRKYAESPDQHSQLRRVLNFFLELTPEGLLAELRRELKREKRRLLLLLLEIHGAPARAAAFEKLKPSRIQQVTDQDWYFRRNLLYLLRRIPRPEGPMEEEVDIIIRHTELRFPTPMLKEAIANLGQLKHDRSEQALGGMLRDIEAILLKPGENPYDSKELRLILDRVVAGLARFGTPGARRAVVEHALKRKTELGDTMSRLTELAGQDLSEDPQTVEKLIASLKSNLPFKLLGLVLHQNDQNLAYTVESLSSTPLPAVRQAFEDSLKRFPDLSVARLINKALAGFDQAPQAVVETPVASLAGDLEIFGLPALLQSLAESSLSGALSLKNPNGESFALMLLKGGKLLSCQTGALQGDEAFYQLLERPQPGTFFFSRQADRGAKESATREAPTGLREILPLSLEGMRRYDEFQQARAIVPDDVPLTATSVKATPHPDESDGILLRDLWMTASKGATPLECEASVAADCFRIRRLLVHWVESGALAPA
;
A
#
# COMPACT_ATOMS: atom_id res chain seq x y z
N MET A 1 -3.50 -17.71 15.53
CA MET A 1 -3.97 -16.49 16.23
C MET A 1 -5.46 -16.57 16.36
N SER A 2 -5.98 -16.20 17.53
CA SER A 2 -7.42 -15.97 17.73
C SER A 2 -7.82 -14.64 17.04
N GLU A 3 -9.09 -14.49 16.65
CA GLU A 3 -9.58 -13.23 16.07
C GLU A 3 -9.44 -12.06 17.04
N LEU A 4 -9.53 -12.33 18.35
CA LEU A 4 -9.25 -11.37 19.41
C LEU A 4 -7.78 -10.87 19.35
N GLN A 5 -6.79 -11.75 19.15
CA GLN A 5 -5.38 -11.32 19.00
C GLN A 5 -5.15 -10.45 17.75
N LEU A 6 -5.83 -10.76 16.64
CA LEU A 6 -5.78 -9.93 15.43
C LEU A 6 -6.49 -8.58 15.63
N TYR A 7 -7.58 -8.55 16.39
CA TYR A 7 -8.24 -7.31 16.81
C TYR A 7 -7.35 -6.45 17.70
N LEU A 8 -6.75 -7.06 18.74
CA LEU A 8 -5.82 -6.37 19.64
C LEU A 8 -4.61 -5.82 18.88
N SER A 9 -4.16 -6.49 17.81
CA SER A 9 -3.07 -6.05 16.93
C SER A 9 -3.49 -5.11 15.77
N ASP A 10 -4.69 -4.52 15.82
CA ASP A 10 -5.25 -3.61 14.78
C ASP A 10 -5.36 -4.20 13.35
N THR A 11 -5.16 -5.52 13.20
CA THR A 11 -5.28 -6.23 11.92
C THR A 11 -6.74 -6.44 11.51
N LEU A 12 -7.67 -6.44 12.48
CA LEU A 12 -9.11 -6.52 12.22
C LEU A 12 -9.84 -5.31 12.84
N PRO A 13 -10.77 -4.65 12.12
CA PRO A 13 -11.58 -3.56 12.66
C PRO A 13 -12.68 -4.07 13.62
N PRO A 14 -13.18 -3.22 14.56
CA PRO A 14 -14.17 -3.60 15.57
C PRO A 14 -15.40 -4.37 15.06
N LEU A 15 -15.95 -3.98 13.90
CA LEU A 15 -17.16 -4.63 13.35
C LEU A 15 -16.94 -6.10 12.97
N ILE A 16 -15.75 -6.48 12.52
CA ILE A 16 -15.47 -7.86 12.07
C ILE A 16 -15.39 -8.82 13.26
N VAL A 17 -14.97 -8.33 14.43
CA VAL A 17 -14.70 -9.15 15.62
C VAL A 17 -15.83 -9.04 16.66
N ALA A 18 -16.84 -8.20 16.40
CA ALA A 18 -17.96 -7.92 17.30
C ALA A 18 -18.72 -9.19 17.72
N ASP A 19 -19.08 -10.08 16.79
CA ASP A 19 -19.81 -11.31 17.10
C ASP A 19 -18.96 -12.31 17.91
N SER A 20 -17.67 -12.39 17.62
CA SER A 20 -16.72 -13.21 18.39
C SER A 20 -16.51 -12.67 19.81
N ILE A 21 -16.52 -11.34 20.00
CA ILE A 21 -16.49 -10.72 21.33
C ILE A 21 -17.83 -10.93 22.06
N ARG A 22 -18.99 -10.90 21.38
CA ARG A 22 -20.30 -11.23 21.99
C ARG A 22 -20.30 -12.62 22.62
N LEU A 23 -19.73 -13.62 21.94
CA LEU A 23 -19.57 -14.99 22.46
C LEU A 23 -18.59 -15.08 23.65
N LEU A 24 -17.67 -14.13 23.79
CA LEU A 24 -16.68 -14.09 24.86
C LEU A 24 -17.12 -13.29 26.09
N LEU A 25 -18.29 -12.62 26.06
CA LEU A 25 -18.82 -11.87 27.21
C LEU A 25 -19.15 -12.77 28.42
N GLU A 26 -19.35 -14.07 28.19
CA GLU A 26 -19.63 -15.05 29.25
C GLU A 26 -18.34 -15.55 29.94
N ASP A 27 -17.15 -15.32 29.36
CA ASP A 27 -15.87 -15.80 29.90
C ASP A 27 -14.78 -14.71 29.95
N PRO A 28 -14.84 -13.79 30.94
CA PRO A 28 -13.79 -12.81 31.19
C PRO A 28 -12.39 -13.43 31.37
N ASN A 29 -12.26 -14.62 31.98
CA ASN A 29 -10.97 -15.24 32.28
C ASN A 29 -10.23 -15.61 31.00
N ARG A 30 -10.94 -16.18 30.02
CA ARG A 30 -10.38 -16.50 28.71
C ARG A 30 -9.94 -15.25 27.97
N VAL A 31 -10.72 -14.17 28.02
CA VAL A 31 -10.33 -12.88 27.42
C VAL A 31 -9.10 -12.31 28.12
N ALA A 32 -9.02 -12.34 29.45
CA ALA A 32 -7.83 -11.90 30.19
C ALA A 32 -6.59 -12.74 29.86
N THR A 33 -6.75 -14.06 29.67
CA THR A 33 -5.68 -14.98 29.25
C THR A 33 -5.19 -14.69 27.84
N GLU A 34 -6.10 -14.41 26.90
CA GLU A 34 -5.77 -14.01 25.51
C GLU A 34 -5.10 -12.63 25.46
N ILE A 35 -5.55 -11.67 26.28
CA ILE A 35 -4.88 -10.36 26.46
C ILE A 35 -3.45 -10.58 26.96
N HIS A 36 -3.25 -11.38 28.01
CA HIS A 36 -1.92 -11.63 28.56
C HIS A 36 -1.01 -12.35 27.57
N ALA A 37 -1.50 -13.37 26.86
CA ALA A 37 -0.75 -14.07 25.81
C ALA A 37 -0.38 -13.13 24.66
N TRP A 38 -1.30 -12.23 24.26
CA TRP A 38 -1.03 -11.18 23.28
C TRP A 38 0.04 -10.19 23.79
N SER A 39 -0.13 -9.61 24.98
CA SER A 39 0.81 -8.65 25.57
C SER A 39 2.21 -9.24 25.70
N THR A 40 2.35 -10.49 26.16
CA THR A 40 3.64 -11.19 26.23
C THR A 40 4.23 -11.51 24.86
N SER A 41 3.40 -11.66 23.80
CA SER A 41 3.89 -11.85 22.42
C SER A 41 4.38 -10.55 21.75
N GLN A 42 3.85 -9.40 22.17
CA GLN A 42 4.32 -8.07 21.73
C GLN A 42 5.53 -7.60 22.54
N TYR A 43 5.55 -7.91 23.84
CA TYR A 43 6.60 -7.55 24.76
C TYR A 43 7.90 -8.32 24.47
N ARG A 44 8.88 -7.64 23.88
CA ARG A 44 10.25 -8.14 23.72
C ARG A 44 11.13 -7.48 24.78
N SER A 45 11.89 -8.29 25.52
CA SER A 45 12.89 -7.80 26.48
C SER A 45 13.88 -6.85 25.79
N GLY A 46 13.80 -5.56 26.11
CA GLY A 46 14.54 -4.49 25.42
C GLY A 46 13.67 -3.41 24.76
N THR A 47 12.34 -3.46 24.89
CA THR A 47 11.44 -2.35 24.54
C THR A 47 11.27 -1.40 25.74
N GLU A 48 11.19 -0.08 25.49
CA GLU A 48 11.02 0.94 26.55
C GLU A 48 9.58 1.00 27.13
N ILE A 49 8.61 0.35 26.48
CA ILE A 49 7.19 0.39 26.86
C ILE A 49 6.91 -0.70 27.91
N PRO A 50 6.35 -0.35 29.09
CA PRO A 50 6.06 -1.33 30.14
C PRO A 50 4.86 -2.22 29.75
N ILE A 51 4.85 -3.45 30.26
CA ILE A 51 3.78 -4.42 29.97
C ILE A 51 2.40 -3.94 30.44
N SER A 52 2.35 -3.08 31.46
CA SER A 52 1.14 -2.41 31.95
C SER A 52 0.42 -1.58 30.88
N ASP A 53 1.15 -0.89 30.00
CA ASP A 53 0.55 -0.11 28.91
C ASP A 53 -0.06 -0.99 27.82
N TYR A 54 0.58 -2.12 27.49
CA TYR A 54 -0.01 -3.13 26.60
C TYR A 54 -1.30 -3.73 27.20
N LEU A 55 -1.31 -4.02 28.50
CA LEU A 55 -2.50 -4.53 29.20
C LEU A 55 -3.63 -3.47 29.25
N PHE A 56 -3.30 -2.20 29.48
CA PHE A 56 -4.27 -1.09 29.44
C PHE A 56 -4.85 -0.90 28.03
N HIS A 57 -4.00 -0.86 27.01
CA HIS A 57 -4.39 -0.71 25.61
C HIS A 57 -5.38 -1.81 25.18
N ALA A 58 -5.10 -3.07 25.53
CA ALA A 58 -5.97 -4.18 25.19
C ALA A 58 -7.37 -4.08 25.83
N VAL A 59 -7.44 -3.69 27.10
CA VAL A 59 -8.72 -3.47 27.80
C VAL A 59 -9.46 -2.23 27.28
N LYS A 60 -8.74 -1.16 26.90
CA LYS A 60 -9.32 0.03 26.24
C LYS A 60 -9.96 -0.34 24.89
N LYS A 61 -9.32 -1.18 24.08
CA LYS A 61 -9.90 -1.64 22.79
C LYS A 61 -11.15 -2.47 23.00
N ILE A 62 -11.15 -3.36 23.99
CA ILE A 62 -12.36 -4.09 24.36
C ILE A 62 -13.46 -3.12 24.83
N HIS A 63 -13.13 -2.11 25.65
CA HIS A 63 -14.07 -1.07 26.10
C HIS A 63 -14.79 -0.35 24.95
N LEU A 64 -14.09 -0.04 23.85
CA LEU A 64 -14.66 0.60 22.65
C LEU A 64 -15.84 -0.18 22.04
N MET A 65 -15.94 -1.50 22.24
CA MET A 65 -17.08 -2.30 21.78
C MET A 65 -18.41 -1.82 22.37
N GLY A 66 -18.40 -1.38 23.64
CA GLY A 66 -19.56 -0.82 24.32
C GLY A 66 -19.85 0.62 23.87
N GLU A 67 -18.82 1.44 23.67
CA GLU A 67 -18.99 2.82 23.17
C GLU A 67 -19.61 2.84 21.77
N PHE A 68 -19.10 2.00 20.87
CA PHE A 68 -19.63 1.81 19.51
C PHE A 68 -20.94 1.00 19.46
N ARG A 69 -21.47 0.57 20.61
CA ARG A 69 -22.72 -0.22 20.74
C ARG A 69 -22.72 -1.52 19.93
N LEU A 70 -21.53 -2.09 19.70
CA LEU A 70 -21.35 -3.34 18.96
C LEU A 70 -21.75 -4.57 19.80
N VAL A 71 -21.82 -4.41 21.13
CA VAL A 71 -22.18 -5.47 22.09
C VAL A 71 -23.32 -5.03 23.03
N PRO A 72 -24.12 -5.96 23.60
CA PRO A 72 -25.20 -5.63 24.53
C PRO A 72 -24.70 -4.93 25.80
N ARG A 73 -25.28 -3.77 26.12
CA ARG A 73 -24.76 -2.84 27.15
C ARG A 73 -24.69 -3.44 28.56
N GLU A 74 -25.75 -4.09 29.03
CA GLU A 74 -25.83 -4.63 30.40
C GLU A 74 -24.87 -5.80 30.66
N PRO A 75 -24.81 -6.87 29.83
CA PRO A 75 -23.79 -7.90 29.96
C PRO A 75 -22.37 -7.33 29.89
N PHE A 76 -22.13 -6.38 28.98
CA PHE A 76 -20.81 -5.83 28.72
C PHE A 76 -20.21 -5.03 29.89
N VAL A 77 -21.03 -4.28 30.65
CA VAL A 77 -20.56 -3.55 31.84
C VAL A 77 -20.08 -4.52 32.92
N ASN A 78 -20.85 -5.57 33.22
CA ASN A 78 -20.48 -6.60 34.20
C ASN A 78 -19.23 -7.37 33.77
N PHE A 79 -19.15 -7.72 32.48
CA PHE A 79 -17.97 -8.34 31.86
C PHE A 79 -16.72 -7.46 32.00
N LEU A 80 -16.79 -6.16 31.69
CA LEU A 80 -15.65 -5.24 31.81
C LEU A 80 -15.12 -5.14 33.24
N VAL A 81 -15.99 -5.10 34.25
CA VAL A 81 -15.57 -5.07 35.66
C VAL A 81 -14.82 -6.35 36.05
N ALA A 82 -15.31 -7.51 35.61
CA ALA A 82 -14.63 -8.78 35.83
C ALA A 82 -13.28 -8.86 35.10
N LEU A 83 -13.24 -8.39 33.84
CA LEU A 83 -12.05 -8.39 32.99
C LEU A 83 -10.94 -7.49 33.56
N LYS A 84 -11.24 -6.23 33.93
CA LYS A 84 -10.27 -5.29 34.52
C LYS A 84 -9.51 -5.92 35.69
N ARG A 85 -10.24 -6.51 36.64
CA ARG A 85 -9.69 -7.19 37.82
C ARG A 85 -8.77 -8.37 37.48
N GLN A 86 -9.10 -9.13 36.44
CA GLN A 86 -8.27 -10.26 36.00
C GLN A 86 -7.02 -9.79 35.26
N VAL A 87 -7.13 -8.78 34.39
CA VAL A 87 -5.99 -8.23 33.64
C VAL A 87 -4.95 -7.60 34.58
N VAL A 88 -5.38 -6.88 35.63
CA VAL A 88 -4.46 -6.35 36.66
C VAL A 88 -3.66 -7.45 37.36
N SER A 89 -4.17 -8.68 37.48
CA SER A 89 -3.43 -9.79 38.11
C SER A 89 -2.20 -10.26 37.30
N TYR A 90 -2.20 -10.04 35.99
CA TYR A 90 -1.07 -10.34 35.10
C TYR A 90 -0.01 -9.22 35.06
N CYS A 91 -0.30 -8.06 35.63
CA CYS A 91 0.63 -6.94 35.69
C CYS A 91 1.72 -7.20 36.77
N PRO A 92 2.99 -6.81 36.54
CA PRO A 92 4.04 -6.80 37.57
C PRO A 92 3.64 -5.96 38.78
N ALA A 93 4.15 -6.32 39.97
CA ALA A 93 3.74 -5.68 41.22
C ALA A 93 3.99 -4.16 41.26
N GLU A 94 5.04 -3.70 40.58
CA GLU A 94 5.47 -2.29 40.50
C GLU A 94 4.46 -1.40 39.75
N ASP A 95 3.75 -1.93 38.75
CA ASP A 95 2.85 -1.17 37.88
C ASP A 95 1.36 -1.32 38.22
N ARG A 96 0.99 -2.25 39.11
CA ARG A 96 -0.41 -2.63 39.37
C ARG A 96 -1.30 -1.46 39.78
N GLU A 97 -0.82 -0.59 40.66
CA GLU A 97 -1.59 0.55 41.16
C GLU A 97 -1.89 1.55 40.03
N LEU A 98 -0.90 1.85 39.19
CA LEU A 98 -1.06 2.75 38.04
C LEU A 98 -2.05 2.17 37.01
N LEU A 99 -1.90 0.88 36.69
CA LEU A 99 -2.82 0.19 35.78
C LEU A 99 -4.26 0.18 36.30
N GLN A 100 -4.45 -0.06 37.60
CA GLN A 100 -5.77 -0.07 38.22
C GLN A 100 -6.44 1.31 38.19
N VAL A 101 -5.71 2.39 38.53
CA VAL A 101 -6.20 3.78 38.41
C VAL A 101 -6.58 4.13 36.98
N ASN A 102 -5.78 3.72 35.99
CA ASN A 102 -6.08 3.94 34.57
C ASN A 102 -7.31 3.14 34.12
N MET A 103 -7.48 1.91 34.61
CA MET A 103 -8.65 1.08 34.29
C MET A 103 -9.93 1.58 34.93
N ASP A 104 -9.93 2.09 36.15
CA ASP A 104 -11.14 2.57 36.81
C ASP A 104 -11.74 3.81 36.10
N ARG A 105 -10.88 4.65 35.51
CA ARG A 105 -11.28 5.79 34.64
C ARG A 105 -12.00 5.39 33.34
N LEU A 106 -11.92 4.13 32.89
CA LEU A 106 -12.67 3.63 31.73
C LEU A 106 -14.16 3.44 32.08
N GLY A 107 -14.92 4.54 32.06
CA GLY A 107 -16.39 4.52 32.19
C GLY A 107 -17.06 5.83 32.63
N GLU A 108 -16.33 6.80 33.17
CA GLU A 108 -16.92 8.02 33.78
C GLU A 108 -17.29 9.13 32.76
N GLY A 109 -16.87 9.00 31.49
CA GLY A 109 -17.19 9.95 30.43
C GLY A 109 -18.27 9.44 29.48
N THR A 110 -19.39 10.16 29.37
CA THR A 110 -20.32 10.00 28.22
C THR A 110 -20.17 11.19 27.29
N THR A 111 -19.80 10.94 26.03
CA THR A 111 -19.64 11.93 24.94
C THR A 111 -18.63 13.05 25.21
N ALA A 112 -17.37 12.66 25.38
CA ALA A 112 -16.24 13.37 24.77
C ALA A 112 -15.26 12.31 24.25
N PHE A 113 -14.94 12.30 22.95
CA PHE A 113 -13.70 11.63 22.54
C PHE A 113 -12.56 12.51 23.03
N SER A 114 -11.78 11.95 23.95
CA SER A 114 -11.17 12.68 25.06
C SER A 114 -10.36 13.92 24.69
N SER A 115 -10.65 14.99 25.42
CA SER A 115 -9.97 16.30 25.49
C SER A 115 -10.19 16.82 26.93
N PRO A 116 -9.65 17.97 27.37
CA PRO A 116 -8.31 18.55 27.17
C PRO A 116 -7.77 19.26 28.45
N VAL A 117 -6.63 19.94 28.34
CA VAL A 117 -6.27 21.23 29.01
C VAL A 117 -5.26 21.95 28.09
N GLU A 118 -5.13 23.26 27.90
CA GLU A 118 -5.90 24.49 28.25
C GLU A 118 -6.81 24.95 27.07
N VAL A 119 -7.82 25.84 27.17
CA VAL A 119 -7.92 27.28 27.53
C VAL A 119 -7.13 28.22 26.57
N ILE A 120 -7.66 28.63 25.41
CA ILE A 120 -8.72 29.64 25.09
C ILE A 120 -8.26 31.14 25.16
N PHE A 121 -8.52 31.89 24.07
CA PHE A 121 -8.49 33.37 23.83
C PHE A 121 -7.16 34.13 23.58
N ARG A 122 -6.93 34.60 22.31
CA ARG A 122 -7.18 36.01 21.87
C ARG A 122 -6.97 36.26 20.36
N GLN A 123 -7.24 37.50 19.91
CA GLN A 123 -7.41 37.97 18.52
C GLN A 123 -6.25 38.86 18.00
N ALA A 124 -6.37 39.26 16.72
CA ALA A 124 -5.54 40.19 15.91
C ALA A 124 -4.26 39.56 15.31
N GLY A 125 -3.95 39.68 14.01
CA GLY A 125 -4.61 40.40 12.91
C GLY A 125 -3.77 41.56 12.38
N ALA A 126 -3.03 41.34 11.28
CA ALA A 126 -2.40 42.38 10.46
C ALA A 126 -1.92 41.81 9.11
N GLU A 127 -2.34 42.45 8.02
CA GLU A 127 -1.90 42.18 6.65
C GLU A 127 -0.39 42.44 6.45
N ARG A 128 0.26 41.73 5.49
CA ARG A 128 1.03 42.38 4.39
C ARG A 128 1.59 41.44 3.32
N ARG A 129 0.98 41.56 2.13
CA ARG A 129 1.58 41.68 0.78
C ARG A 129 2.96 41.03 0.53
N SER A 130 2.94 40.01 -0.34
CA SER A 130 4.09 39.51 -1.09
C SER A 130 4.75 40.59 -1.96
N ALA A 131 6.08 40.50 -2.10
CA ALA A 131 6.84 41.13 -3.18
C ALA A 131 7.73 40.07 -3.82
N LYS A 132 7.75 40.02 -5.15
CA LYS A 132 8.47 39.04 -5.96
C LYS A 132 9.65 39.72 -6.69
N ASP A 133 10.67 38.91 -6.93
CA ASP A 133 11.68 39.01 -7.99
C ASP A 133 12.67 40.20 -8.03
N ALA A 134 13.96 39.89 -7.86
CA ALA A 134 15.10 40.56 -8.51
C ALA A 134 16.25 39.55 -8.75
N PRO A 135 17.08 39.66 -9.81
CA PRO A 135 17.85 38.52 -10.32
C PRO A 135 19.41 38.64 -10.29
N GLU A 136 20.05 37.47 -10.45
CA GLU A 136 21.37 37.23 -11.08
C GLU A 136 22.64 37.99 -10.58
N ALA A 137 23.06 37.68 -9.35
CA ALA A 137 24.44 37.90 -8.89
C ALA A 137 25.13 36.62 -8.32
N GLY A 138 24.51 35.44 -8.47
CA GLY A 138 24.77 34.27 -7.60
C GLY A 138 25.98 33.38 -7.93
N SER A 139 26.41 33.28 -9.19
CA SER A 139 27.25 32.17 -9.68
C SER A 139 28.64 32.06 -9.00
N SER A 140 29.35 33.17 -8.84
CA SER A 140 30.66 33.19 -8.15
C SER A 140 30.52 33.03 -6.65
N ALA A 141 29.56 33.71 -6.02
CA ALA A 141 29.29 33.64 -4.59
C ALA A 141 28.80 32.25 -4.13
N GLN A 142 28.16 31.47 -5.00
CA GLN A 142 27.81 30.07 -4.73
C GLN A 142 29.05 29.16 -4.80
N ALA A 143 29.99 29.39 -5.73
CA ALA A 143 31.24 28.63 -5.82
C ALA A 143 32.08 28.77 -4.53
N PHE A 144 32.31 30.01 -4.09
CA PHE A 144 33.06 30.28 -2.86
C PHE A 144 32.37 29.70 -1.61
N ARG A 145 31.04 29.78 -1.51
CA ARG A 145 30.29 29.13 -0.40
C ARG A 145 30.44 27.61 -0.42
N GLY A 146 30.39 26.95 -1.59
CA GLY A 146 30.61 25.50 -1.69
C GLY A 146 31.97 25.06 -1.15
N ILE A 147 33.03 25.79 -1.51
CA ILE A 147 34.41 25.56 -1.00
C ILE A 147 34.49 25.78 0.52
N GLN A 148 33.88 26.85 1.03
CA GLN A 148 33.89 27.18 2.46
C GLN A 148 33.13 26.14 3.29
N ARG A 149 31.97 25.66 2.81
CA ARG A 149 31.21 24.58 3.45
C ARG A 149 32.00 23.28 3.53
N PHE A 150 32.71 22.93 2.46
CA PHE A 150 33.57 21.75 2.45
C PHE A 150 34.75 21.90 3.43
N ALA A 151 35.35 23.09 3.54
CA ALA A 151 36.39 23.36 4.53
C ALA A 151 35.89 23.20 5.98
N LEU A 152 34.69 23.71 6.31
CA LEU A 152 34.07 23.54 7.64
C LEU A 152 33.80 22.06 7.96
N LEU A 153 33.33 21.29 6.97
CA LEU A 153 33.13 19.85 7.11
C LEU A 153 34.43 19.08 7.34
N LEU A 154 35.51 19.43 6.63
CA LEU A 154 36.85 18.88 6.84
C LEU A 154 37.42 19.25 8.22
N GLU A 155 37.23 20.50 8.68
CA GLU A 155 37.68 20.93 10.00
C GLU A 155 36.96 20.14 11.11
N ARG A 156 35.64 19.99 11.02
CA ARG A 156 34.86 19.18 11.95
C ARG A 156 35.31 17.73 11.96
N LEU A 157 35.52 17.13 10.80
CA LEU A 157 36.03 15.77 10.67
C LEU A 157 37.41 15.65 11.33
N GLY A 158 38.30 16.62 11.12
CA GLY A 158 39.61 16.69 11.78
C GLY A 158 39.53 16.79 13.31
N ARG A 159 38.55 17.54 13.86
CA ARG A 159 38.28 17.59 15.30
C ARG A 159 37.81 16.24 15.85
N GLU A 160 36.89 15.56 15.16
CA GLU A 160 36.43 14.21 15.57
C GLU A 160 37.55 13.16 15.45
N VAL A 161 38.39 13.21 14.40
CA VAL A 161 39.61 12.38 14.27
C VAL A 161 40.57 12.61 15.44
N GLY A 162 40.81 13.87 15.81
CA GLY A 162 41.68 14.23 16.94
C GLY A 162 41.14 13.79 18.30
N ALA A 163 39.82 13.72 18.47
CA ALA A 163 39.17 13.29 19.70
C ALA A 163 39.06 11.75 19.84
N ALA A 164 38.85 11.04 18.74
CA ALA A 164 38.59 9.60 18.75
C ALA A 164 39.85 8.72 18.87
N GLY A 165 41.02 9.22 18.45
CA GLY A 165 42.32 8.53 18.61
C GLY A 165 42.57 7.30 17.72
N ASP A 166 41.53 6.71 17.13
CA ASP A 166 41.62 5.59 16.17
C ASP A 166 40.99 5.96 14.81
N PRO A 167 41.79 6.13 13.74
CA PRO A 167 41.30 6.44 12.39
C PRO A 167 40.38 5.38 11.77
N SER A 168 40.38 4.14 12.27
CA SER A 168 39.60 3.04 11.70
C SER A 168 38.10 3.16 12.03
N ALA A 169 37.74 3.63 13.22
CA ALA A 169 36.36 3.82 13.66
C ALA A 169 35.62 4.90 12.84
N LEU A 170 36.35 5.88 12.29
CA LEU A 170 35.78 6.97 11.48
C LEU A 170 35.40 6.55 10.05
N ARG A 171 35.95 5.43 9.54
CA ARG A 171 35.69 4.97 8.16
C ARG A 171 34.25 4.55 7.90
N SER A 172 33.48 4.30 8.95
CA SER A 172 32.05 3.96 8.91
C SER A 172 31.17 4.93 9.69
N SER A 173 31.65 6.15 9.97
CA SER A 173 30.82 7.17 10.63
C SER A 173 29.88 7.85 9.62
N ALA A 174 28.66 8.18 10.06
CA ALA A 174 27.72 8.94 9.24
C ALA A 174 28.26 10.32 8.83
N LEU A 175 29.21 10.89 9.59
CA LEU A 175 29.90 12.12 9.20
C LEU A 175 30.79 11.89 7.96
N THR A 176 31.59 10.82 7.93
CA THR A 176 32.45 10.51 6.78
C THR A 176 31.63 10.34 5.50
N GLU A 177 30.49 9.62 5.57
CA GLU A 177 29.56 9.49 4.44
C GLU A 177 29.00 10.87 4.01
N GLN A 178 28.62 11.75 4.95
CA GLN A 178 28.17 13.11 4.65
C GLN A 178 29.26 13.98 4.00
N VAL A 179 30.51 13.91 4.46
CA VAL A 179 31.64 14.68 3.90
C VAL A 179 31.96 14.22 2.48
N VAL A 180 31.97 12.91 2.23
CA VAL A 180 32.15 12.32 0.89
C VAL A 180 31.02 12.75 -0.06
N ALA A 181 29.76 12.66 0.38
CA ALA A 181 28.61 13.13 -0.39
C ALA A 181 28.61 14.66 -0.61
N ALA A 182 29.17 15.45 0.30
CA ALA A 182 29.32 16.90 0.13
C ALA A 182 30.41 17.24 -0.90
N ALA A 183 31.56 16.55 -0.86
CA ALA A 183 32.64 16.71 -1.86
C ALA A 183 32.12 16.44 -3.28
N ALA A 184 31.45 15.31 -3.49
CA ALA A 184 30.90 14.90 -4.78
C ALA A 184 29.79 15.82 -5.32
N ARG A 185 28.99 16.42 -4.45
CA ARG A 185 27.97 17.40 -4.84
C ARG A 185 28.58 18.76 -5.22
N ASN A 186 29.57 19.24 -4.47
CA ASN A 186 30.13 20.57 -4.64
C ASN A 186 31.17 20.67 -5.76
N SER A 187 31.88 19.58 -6.06
CA SER A 187 32.83 19.51 -7.19
C SER A 187 32.10 19.73 -8.51
N ARG A 188 32.68 20.48 -9.44
CA ARG A 188 32.12 20.83 -10.76
C ARG A 188 32.55 19.85 -11.85
N ASP A 189 33.78 19.37 -11.75
CA ASP A 189 34.43 18.42 -12.65
C ASP A 189 35.22 17.35 -11.89
N THR A 190 35.80 16.40 -12.64
CA THR A 190 36.64 15.32 -12.11
C THR A 190 37.88 15.83 -11.36
N GLN A 191 38.47 16.97 -11.74
CA GLN A 191 39.69 17.49 -11.10
C GLN A 191 39.40 18.10 -9.72
N GLU A 192 38.31 18.85 -9.58
CA GLU A 192 37.85 19.34 -8.27
C GLU A 192 37.47 18.18 -7.33
N LEU A 193 36.91 17.10 -7.88
CA LEU A 193 36.60 15.89 -7.13
C LEU A 193 37.87 15.17 -6.64
N GLU A 194 38.82 14.91 -7.53
CA GLU A 194 40.12 14.29 -7.18
C GLU A 194 40.87 15.10 -6.12
N GLN A 195 40.90 16.43 -6.24
CA GLN A 195 41.50 17.30 -5.21
C GLN A 195 40.77 17.20 -3.85
N SER A 196 39.45 17.06 -3.86
CA SER A 196 38.66 16.91 -2.65
C SER A 196 38.86 15.54 -1.99
N LEU A 197 38.98 14.48 -2.78
CA LEU A 197 39.32 13.12 -2.30
C LEU A 197 40.75 13.04 -1.78
N GLN A 198 41.70 13.74 -2.41
CA GLN A 198 43.09 13.80 -1.96
C GLN A 198 43.22 14.44 -0.57
N ARG A 199 42.44 15.47 -0.26
CA ARG A 199 42.36 16.06 1.11
C ARG A 199 41.79 15.09 2.14
N LEU A 200 40.83 14.24 1.76
CA LEU A 200 40.31 13.18 2.65
C LEU A 200 41.36 12.08 2.87
N LYS A 201 42.14 11.75 1.84
CA LYS A 201 43.24 10.79 1.92
C LYS A 201 44.37 11.29 2.83
N GLU A 202 44.65 12.59 2.84
CA GLU A 202 45.57 13.23 3.78
C GLU A 202 45.08 13.15 5.25
N LEU A 203 43.77 13.05 5.47
CA LEU A 203 43.16 12.75 6.78
C LEU A 203 43.04 11.23 7.08
N GLY A 204 43.62 10.36 6.25
CA GLY A 204 43.64 8.90 6.45
C GLY A 204 42.43 8.14 5.90
N ILE A 205 41.54 8.83 5.16
CA ILE A 205 40.30 8.29 4.61
C ILE A 205 40.48 8.07 3.11
N ASP A 206 40.73 6.82 2.72
CA ASP A 206 40.83 6.40 1.32
C ASP A 206 39.43 6.01 0.82
N VAL A 207 38.94 6.66 -0.23
CA VAL A 207 37.55 6.57 -0.71
C VAL A 207 37.53 6.05 -2.14
N GLY A 208 36.91 4.89 -2.36
CA GLY A 208 36.70 4.34 -3.70
C GLY A 208 35.43 4.89 -4.37
N THR A 209 35.32 4.70 -5.68
CA THR A 209 34.14 5.10 -6.45
C THR A 209 32.85 4.39 -5.99
N GLY A 210 32.96 3.16 -5.46
CA GLY A 210 31.83 2.48 -4.80
C GLY A 210 31.37 3.17 -3.52
N ASP A 211 32.31 3.69 -2.72
CA ASP A 211 32.00 4.40 -1.47
C ASP A 211 31.35 5.77 -1.76
N LEU A 212 31.77 6.43 -2.84
CA LEU A 212 31.11 7.63 -3.38
C LEU A 212 29.64 7.37 -3.74
N PHE A 213 29.36 6.32 -4.51
CA PHE A 213 27.98 5.96 -4.85
C PHE A 213 27.16 5.58 -3.60
N LYS A 214 27.75 4.85 -2.65
CA LYS A 214 27.10 4.49 -1.38
C LYS A 214 26.70 5.72 -0.57
N ALA A 215 27.64 6.62 -0.32
CA ALA A 215 27.41 7.87 0.41
C ALA A 215 26.37 8.76 -0.27
N LEU A 216 26.44 8.90 -1.60
CA LEU A 216 25.43 9.63 -2.38
C LEU A 216 24.05 8.94 -2.31
N GLY A 217 23.99 7.61 -2.34
CA GLY A 217 22.74 6.83 -2.26
C GLY A 217 22.07 6.90 -0.89
N GLN A 218 22.86 6.85 0.19
CA GLN A 218 22.36 7.05 1.56
C GLN A 218 21.80 8.46 1.79
N SER A 219 22.34 9.46 1.08
CA SER A 219 21.85 10.85 1.15
C SER A 219 20.53 11.12 0.40
N LEU A 220 20.01 10.14 -0.36
CA LEU A 220 18.73 10.26 -1.05
C LEU A 220 17.55 10.16 -0.07
N PRO A 221 16.41 10.82 -0.32
CA PRO A 221 15.23 10.70 0.52
C PRO A 221 14.66 9.26 0.51
N GLY A 222 13.91 8.92 1.57
CA GLY A 222 13.17 7.67 1.68
C GLY A 222 11.88 7.59 0.83
N TRP A 223 11.70 8.49 -0.13
CA TRP A 223 10.52 8.59 -1.00
C TRP A 223 10.95 8.92 -2.44
N VAL A 224 10.08 8.62 -3.42
CA VAL A 224 10.32 8.91 -4.85
C VAL A 224 9.07 9.57 -5.45
N LEU A 225 9.26 10.40 -6.47
CA LEU A 225 8.15 10.91 -7.28
C LEU A 225 7.49 9.79 -8.11
N PRO A 226 6.16 9.86 -8.35
CA PRO A 226 5.46 8.97 -9.28
C PRO A 226 6.02 9.04 -10.71
N GLU A 227 5.84 7.96 -11.47
CA GLU A 227 6.25 7.85 -12.89
C GLU A 227 5.55 8.89 -13.80
N THR A 228 4.45 9.50 -13.36
CA THR A 228 3.66 10.49 -14.12
C THR A 228 4.29 11.88 -14.20
N VAL A 229 5.28 12.19 -13.36
CA VAL A 229 5.88 13.52 -13.29
C VAL A 229 6.95 13.69 -14.39
N SER A 230 6.75 14.68 -15.26
CA SER A 230 7.58 14.90 -16.45
C SER A 230 9.04 15.26 -16.15
N ALA A 231 9.92 15.03 -17.13
CA ALA A 231 11.38 15.15 -17.06
C ALA A 231 11.93 16.57 -16.78
N ALA A 232 11.08 17.59 -16.68
CA ALA A 232 11.46 18.96 -16.31
C ALA A 232 11.60 19.19 -14.78
N THR A 233 11.68 18.10 -14.01
CA THR A 233 11.82 18.13 -12.54
C THR A 233 13.26 18.48 -12.14
N PRO A 234 13.51 19.41 -11.20
CA PRO A 234 14.85 19.66 -10.67
C PRO A 234 15.39 18.40 -9.98
N GLU A 235 16.41 17.76 -10.55
CA GLU A 235 16.96 16.55 -9.94
C GLU A 235 17.64 16.85 -8.60
N HIS A 236 17.51 15.91 -7.66
CA HIS A 236 18.21 15.88 -6.38
C HIS A 236 19.72 16.02 -6.57
N SER A 237 20.37 16.84 -5.74
CA SER A 237 21.79 17.19 -5.85
C SER A 237 22.72 15.96 -5.90
N SER A 238 22.41 14.92 -5.12
CA SER A 238 23.16 13.66 -5.15
C SER A 238 22.99 12.87 -6.45
N LEU A 239 21.83 12.90 -7.11
CA LEU A 239 21.64 12.24 -8.41
C LEU A 239 22.44 12.96 -9.52
N LYS A 240 22.49 14.29 -9.49
CA LYS A 240 23.38 15.09 -10.37
C LYS A 240 24.86 14.78 -10.14
N ALA A 241 25.26 14.50 -8.90
CA ALA A 241 26.63 14.06 -8.61
C ALA A 241 26.90 12.67 -9.20
N MET A 242 25.98 11.71 -9.00
CA MET A 242 26.10 10.36 -9.60
C MET A 242 26.15 10.40 -11.13
N HIS A 243 25.26 11.18 -11.77
CA HIS A 243 25.22 11.37 -13.23
C HIS A 243 26.58 11.83 -13.76
N ARG A 244 27.12 12.93 -13.20
CA ARG A 244 28.43 13.48 -13.59
C ARG A 244 29.58 12.51 -13.35
N ILE A 245 29.58 11.76 -12.24
CA ILE A 245 30.61 10.74 -11.99
C ILE A 245 30.60 9.68 -13.10
N VAL A 246 29.45 9.28 -13.62
CA VAL A 246 29.36 8.32 -14.73
C VAL A 246 29.71 8.97 -16.08
N ALA A 247 29.11 10.13 -16.39
CA ALA A 247 29.26 10.82 -17.67
C ALA A 247 30.66 11.42 -17.91
N GLN A 248 31.38 11.81 -16.86
CA GLN A 248 32.74 12.37 -16.91
C GLN A 248 33.84 11.30 -16.72
N ALA A 249 33.59 10.06 -17.15
CA ALA A 249 34.61 9.02 -17.21
C ALA A 249 35.65 9.34 -18.30
N ALA A 250 36.91 8.96 -18.07
CA ALA A 250 38.01 9.25 -19.01
C ALA A 250 37.94 8.37 -20.27
N ASP A 251 37.37 7.16 -20.16
CA ASP A 251 37.12 6.27 -21.28
C ASP A 251 35.79 5.48 -21.12
N PRO A 252 35.28 4.83 -22.18
CA PRO A 252 34.01 4.10 -22.12
C PRO A 252 34.01 2.85 -21.22
N ALA A 253 35.17 2.24 -20.97
CA ALA A 253 35.28 1.07 -20.10
C ALA A 253 35.21 1.50 -18.63
N GLU A 254 35.85 2.62 -18.27
CA GLU A 254 35.67 3.26 -16.99
C GLU A 254 34.21 3.70 -16.78
N GLY A 255 33.58 4.33 -17.78
CA GLY A 255 32.16 4.71 -17.72
C GLY A 255 31.24 3.53 -17.42
N ALA A 256 31.45 2.40 -18.11
CA ALA A 256 30.74 1.14 -17.84
C ALA A 256 31.01 0.59 -16.42
N GLN A 257 32.25 0.68 -15.92
CA GLN A 257 32.61 0.27 -14.55
C GLN A 257 31.95 1.15 -13.48
N ARG A 258 31.98 2.48 -13.64
CA ARG A 258 31.34 3.45 -12.73
C ARG A 258 29.83 3.20 -12.69
N PHE A 259 29.20 2.99 -13.85
CA PHE A 259 27.78 2.64 -13.94
C PHE A 259 27.44 1.29 -13.29
N GLN A 260 28.28 0.26 -13.50
CA GLN A 260 28.12 -1.03 -12.82
C GLN A 260 28.14 -0.88 -11.29
N GLN A 261 29.02 -0.03 -10.76
CA GLN A 261 29.08 0.27 -9.33
C GLN A 261 27.85 1.04 -8.83
N MET A 262 27.34 2.00 -9.62
CA MET A 262 26.08 2.70 -9.31
C MET A 262 24.89 1.73 -9.25
N VAL A 263 24.74 0.86 -10.25
CA VAL A 263 23.68 -0.17 -10.28
C VAL A 263 23.84 -1.16 -9.12
N LYS A 264 25.07 -1.59 -8.80
CA LYS A 264 25.32 -2.44 -7.63
C LYS A 264 24.88 -1.75 -6.34
N THR A 265 25.21 -0.47 -6.16
CA THR A 265 24.81 0.30 -4.98
C THR A 265 23.29 0.42 -4.88
N ALA A 266 22.58 0.58 -5.99
CA ALA A 266 21.12 0.56 -6.01
C ALA A 266 20.56 -0.80 -5.53
N THR A 267 21.15 -1.91 -5.97
CA THR A 267 20.84 -3.26 -5.47
C THR A 267 21.15 -3.41 -3.98
N ASP A 268 22.27 -2.86 -3.50
CA ASP A 268 22.62 -2.88 -2.07
C ASP A 268 21.57 -2.11 -1.24
N ARG A 269 21.14 -0.91 -1.66
CA ARG A 269 20.05 -0.15 -0.99
C ARG A 269 18.71 -0.89 -1.01
N PHE A 270 18.39 -1.61 -2.08
CA PHE A 270 17.20 -2.46 -2.16
C PHE A 270 17.24 -3.58 -1.10
N ASN A 271 18.39 -4.25 -0.98
CA ASN A 271 18.63 -5.35 -0.04
C ASN A 271 18.60 -4.87 1.42
N GLU A 272 19.11 -3.67 1.69
CA GLU A 272 19.12 -3.05 3.03
C GLU A 272 17.72 -2.66 3.53
N GLY A 273 16.74 -2.49 2.63
CA GLY A 273 15.36 -2.11 2.98
C GLY A 273 14.88 -0.79 2.37
N SER A 274 15.72 -0.08 1.63
CA SER A 274 15.45 1.28 1.13
C SER A 274 15.02 1.26 -0.33
N LEU A 275 13.83 0.69 -0.59
CA LEU A 275 13.25 0.56 -1.93
C LEU A 275 13.21 1.88 -2.71
N ALA A 276 12.80 2.97 -2.06
CA ALA A 276 12.74 4.30 -2.68
C ALA A 276 14.10 4.80 -3.20
N GLN A 277 15.15 4.68 -2.39
CA GLN A 277 16.50 5.10 -2.78
C GLN A 277 17.05 4.24 -3.93
N ALA A 278 16.79 2.93 -3.89
CA ALA A 278 17.15 2.02 -4.98
C ALA A 278 16.45 2.40 -6.28
N VAL A 279 15.15 2.66 -6.25
CA VAL A 279 14.35 3.11 -7.41
C VAL A 279 14.94 4.40 -8.00
N ALA A 280 15.18 5.43 -7.19
CA ALA A 280 15.73 6.71 -7.66
C ALA A 280 17.09 6.56 -8.36
N MET A 281 17.94 5.63 -7.92
CA MET A 281 19.22 5.30 -8.57
C MET A 281 19.04 4.52 -9.88
N LEU A 282 18.05 3.61 -9.96
CA LEU A 282 17.74 2.89 -11.19
C LEU A 282 17.04 3.77 -12.24
N ASP A 283 16.22 4.74 -11.82
CA ASP A 283 15.65 5.76 -12.70
C ASP A 283 16.73 6.68 -13.31
N LEU A 284 17.79 6.96 -12.55
CA LEU A 284 18.98 7.63 -13.09
C LEU A 284 19.71 6.72 -14.08
N ALA A 285 19.84 5.42 -13.78
CA ALA A 285 20.48 4.47 -14.66
C ALA A 285 19.76 4.32 -16.02
N GLU A 286 18.42 4.28 -16.05
CA GLU A 286 17.65 4.28 -17.32
C GLU A 286 17.87 5.57 -18.13
N ARG A 287 18.02 6.73 -17.48
CA ARG A 287 18.25 8.00 -18.18
C ARG A 287 19.62 8.08 -18.83
N ILE A 288 20.67 7.66 -18.11
CA ILE A 288 22.04 7.52 -18.67
C ILE A 288 22.06 6.58 -19.89
N ILE A 289 21.28 5.48 -19.86
CA ILE A 289 21.11 4.59 -21.01
C ILE A 289 20.36 5.29 -22.16
N ALA A 290 19.27 6.01 -21.88
CA ALA A 290 18.46 6.70 -22.89
C ALA A 290 19.23 7.85 -23.56
N GLU A 291 20.07 8.55 -22.82
CA GLU A 291 20.97 9.62 -23.27
C GLU A 291 22.18 9.08 -24.06
N LYS A 292 22.41 7.75 -24.01
CA LYS A 292 23.52 7.02 -24.68
C LYS A 292 24.91 7.45 -24.20
N GLU A 293 25.03 7.84 -22.93
CA GLU A 293 26.31 8.16 -22.31
C GLU A 293 27.18 6.92 -22.05
N ILE A 294 26.60 5.72 -22.22
CA ILE A 294 27.27 4.43 -22.08
C ILE A 294 26.97 3.56 -23.30
N ASP A 295 27.96 2.71 -23.65
CA ASP A 295 27.78 1.65 -24.63
C ASP A 295 26.54 0.75 -24.33
N PRO A 296 25.56 0.65 -25.25
CA PRO A 296 24.35 -0.13 -25.02
C PRO A 296 24.60 -1.62 -24.72
N GLY A 297 25.65 -2.22 -25.28
CA GLY A 297 25.99 -3.62 -25.02
C GLY A 297 26.44 -3.86 -23.57
N SER A 298 27.26 -2.94 -23.06
CA SER A 298 27.72 -2.92 -21.67
C SER A 298 26.56 -2.70 -20.69
N ALA A 299 25.65 -1.77 -21.01
CA ALA A 299 24.43 -1.55 -20.23
C ALA A 299 23.51 -2.79 -20.24
N GLU A 300 23.32 -3.45 -21.39
CA GLU A 300 22.51 -4.66 -21.51
C GLU A 300 23.09 -5.82 -20.66
N LEU A 301 24.42 -6.02 -20.70
CA LEU A 301 25.09 -7.05 -19.89
C LEU A 301 24.89 -6.83 -18.39
N ILE A 302 24.92 -5.57 -17.93
CA ILE A 302 24.67 -5.21 -16.53
C ILE A 302 23.21 -5.47 -16.15
N ARG A 303 22.25 -5.07 -17.00
CA ARG A 303 20.81 -5.34 -16.77
C ARG A 303 20.44 -6.81 -16.80
N ARG A 304 21.16 -7.66 -17.55
CA ARG A 304 20.96 -9.12 -17.60
C ARG A 304 21.46 -9.86 -16.35
N ARG A 305 22.52 -9.37 -15.69
CA ARG A 305 23.14 -10.04 -14.52
C ARG A 305 22.80 -9.41 -13.18
N GLY A 306 22.43 -8.12 -13.15
CA GLY A 306 22.28 -7.37 -11.90
C GLY A 306 21.18 -7.88 -10.96
N ASN A 307 20.21 -8.65 -11.47
CA ASN A 307 19.20 -9.31 -10.64
C ASN A 307 19.76 -10.44 -9.78
N GLU A 308 20.90 -11.06 -10.14
CA GLU A 308 21.52 -12.14 -9.37
C GLU A 308 21.97 -11.68 -7.96
N ALA A 309 22.17 -10.37 -7.79
CA ALA A 309 22.56 -9.75 -6.51
C ALA A 309 21.37 -9.24 -5.67
N LEU A 310 20.12 -9.37 -6.14
CA LEU A 310 18.93 -9.02 -5.35
C LEU A 310 18.61 -10.11 -4.32
N ASP A 311 18.40 -9.68 -3.07
CA ASP A 311 17.94 -10.54 -1.99
C ASP A 311 16.52 -11.05 -2.28
N LEU A 312 16.39 -12.37 -2.42
CA LEU A 312 15.13 -13.05 -2.74
C LEU A 312 14.08 -12.98 -1.63
N GLU A 313 14.48 -12.84 -0.37
CA GLU A 313 13.55 -12.62 0.75
C GLU A 313 13.05 -11.18 0.78
N ARG A 314 13.91 -10.20 0.51
CA ARG A 314 13.51 -8.78 0.36
C ARG A 314 12.56 -8.62 -0.83
N LEU A 315 12.93 -9.19 -1.97
CA LEU A 315 12.08 -9.22 -3.17
C LEU A 315 10.70 -9.83 -2.88
N ARG A 316 10.64 -10.92 -2.10
CA ARG A 316 9.36 -11.51 -1.67
C ARG A 316 8.56 -10.59 -0.73
N LYS A 317 9.19 -9.99 0.28
CA LYS A 317 8.53 -9.07 1.24
C LYS A 317 7.90 -7.87 0.54
N TYR A 318 8.63 -7.25 -0.40
CA TYR A 318 8.08 -6.17 -1.22
C TYR A 318 6.95 -6.66 -2.14
N ALA A 319 7.09 -7.86 -2.73
CA ALA A 319 6.07 -8.43 -3.61
C ALA A 319 4.77 -8.84 -2.86
N GLU A 320 4.86 -9.18 -1.58
CA GLU A 320 3.70 -9.49 -0.73
C GLU A 320 2.97 -8.23 -0.21
N SER A 321 3.54 -7.03 -0.42
CA SER A 321 3.04 -5.75 0.11
C SER A 321 2.46 -4.86 -1.01
N PRO A 322 1.12 -4.78 -1.21
CA PRO A 322 0.50 -4.12 -2.37
C PRO A 322 0.91 -2.66 -2.57
N ASP A 323 1.09 -1.92 -1.47
CA ASP A 323 1.42 -0.50 -1.48
C ASP A 323 2.84 -0.23 -2.05
N GLN A 324 3.71 -1.24 -2.04
CA GLN A 324 5.07 -1.18 -2.59
C GLN A 324 5.16 -1.62 -4.06
N HIS A 325 4.07 -2.12 -4.65
CA HIS A 325 4.07 -2.70 -6.01
C HIS A 325 4.46 -1.70 -7.10
N SER A 326 4.12 -0.41 -6.94
CA SER A 326 4.48 0.66 -7.88
C SER A 326 6.00 0.87 -7.95
N GLN A 327 6.64 1.04 -6.79
CA GLN A 327 8.08 1.19 -6.67
C GLN A 327 8.82 -0.09 -7.09
N LEU A 328 8.34 -1.26 -6.64
CA LEU A 328 8.94 -2.54 -7.00
C LEU A 328 8.90 -2.79 -8.52
N ARG A 329 7.82 -2.42 -9.22
CA ARG A 329 7.73 -2.56 -10.69
C ARG A 329 8.86 -1.85 -11.42
N ARG A 330 9.31 -0.67 -10.93
CA ARG A 330 10.45 0.07 -11.52
C ARG A 330 11.76 -0.74 -11.41
N VAL A 331 12.01 -1.35 -10.25
CA VAL A 331 13.14 -2.27 -10.04
C VAL A 331 13.04 -3.49 -10.97
N LEU A 332 11.86 -4.09 -11.12
CA LEU A 332 11.64 -5.24 -12.00
C LEU A 332 11.84 -4.91 -13.49
N ASN A 333 11.41 -3.72 -13.93
CA ASN A 333 11.58 -3.26 -15.31
C ASN A 333 13.05 -2.98 -15.67
N PHE A 334 13.87 -2.56 -14.70
CA PHE A 334 15.29 -2.32 -14.95
C PHE A 334 16.05 -3.61 -15.33
N PHE A 335 15.86 -4.70 -14.60
CA PHE A 335 16.59 -5.95 -14.85
C PHE A 335 15.89 -6.82 -15.91
N LEU A 336 16.60 -7.18 -16.98
CA LEU A 336 16.00 -7.81 -18.16
C LEU A 336 15.39 -9.19 -17.88
N GLU A 337 15.98 -9.97 -16.98
CA GLU A 337 15.42 -11.27 -16.55
C GLU A 337 14.17 -11.12 -15.65
N LEU A 338 13.95 -9.93 -15.05
CA LEU A 338 12.79 -9.61 -14.21
C LEU A 338 11.67 -8.87 -14.96
N THR A 339 11.85 -8.60 -16.26
CA THR A 339 10.78 -8.14 -17.16
C THR A 339 9.72 -9.23 -17.37
N PRO A 340 8.52 -8.90 -17.90
CA PRO A 340 7.54 -9.91 -18.29
C PRO A 340 8.09 -11.03 -19.16
N GLU A 341 8.93 -10.71 -20.15
CA GLU A 341 9.54 -11.67 -21.07
C GLU A 341 10.52 -12.61 -20.35
N GLY A 342 11.39 -12.07 -19.49
CA GLY A 342 12.35 -12.84 -18.68
C GLY A 342 11.65 -13.76 -17.69
N LEU A 343 10.73 -13.21 -16.88
CA LEU A 343 9.94 -13.96 -15.91
C LEU A 343 9.11 -15.07 -16.57
N LEU A 344 8.55 -14.85 -17.77
CA LEU A 344 7.83 -15.90 -18.52
C LEU A 344 8.78 -16.96 -19.09
N ALA A 345 10.00 -16.60 -19.51
CA ALA A 345 11.00 -17.55 -19.96
C ALA A 345 11.50 -18.44 -18.80
N GLU A 346 11.68 -17.87 -17.61
CA GLU A 346 12.02 -18.60 -16.40
C GLU A 346 10.85 -19.48 -15.92
N LEU A 347 9.62 -18.95 -15.88
CA LEU A 347 8.40 -19.65 -15.49
C LEU A 347 8.13 -20.91 -16.33
N ARG A 348 8.54 -20.92 -17.60
CA ARG A 348 8.46 -22.10 -18.48
C ARG A 348 9.38 -23.24 -18.03
N ARG A 349 10.53 -22.92 -17.44
CA ARG A 349 11.57 -23.89 -17.03
C ARG A 349 11.47 -24.26 -15.54
N GLU A 350 10.76 -23.47 -14.74
CA GLU A 350 10.74 -23.64 -13.28
C GLU A 350 9.88 -24.83 -12.79
N LEU A 351 10.52 -25.76 -12.09
CA LEU A 351 9.91 -26.97 -11.53
C LEU A 351 9.50 -26.80 -10.05
N LYS A 352 10.18 -25.96 -9.27
CA LYS A 352 9.93 -25.74 -7.85
C LYS A 352 8.66 -24.91 -7.63
N ARG A 353 7.72 -25.45 -6.85
CA ARG A 353 6.40 -24.83 -6.56
C ARG A 353 6.53 -23.43 -5.94
N GLU A 354 7.45 -23.23 -5.01
CA GLU A 354 7.64 -21.97 -4.30
C GLU A 354 8.19 -20.87 -5.21
N LYS A 355 9.23 -21.19 -5.99
CA LYS A 355 9.81 -20.25 -6.97
C LYS A 355 8.80 -19.91 -8.06
N ARG A 356 8.03 -20.88 -8.56
CA ARG A 356 6.90 -20.65 -9.46
C ARG A 356 5.84 -19.70 -8.87
N ARG A 357 5.54 -19.78 -7.57
CA ARG A 357 4.63 -18.84 -6.89
C ARG A 357 5.19 -17.43 -6.86
N LEU A 358 6.49 -17.27 -6.58
CA LEU A 358 7.15 -15.96 -6.63
C LEU A 358 7.13 -15.38 -8.04
N LEU A 359 7.48 -16.14 -9.08
CA LEU A 359 7.44 -15.68 -10.47
C LEU A 359 6.04 -15.22 -10.91
N LEU A 360 4.99 -15.94 -10.50
CA LEU A 360 3.60 -15.52 -10.74
C LEU A 360 3.26 -14.22 -10.02
N LEU A 361 3.71 -14.03 -8.78
CA LEU A 361 3.49 -12.80 -8.03
C LEU A 361 4.20 -11.59 -8.67
N LEU A 362 5.45 -11.76 -9.13
CA LEU A 362 6.18 -10.72 -9.86
C LEU A 362 5.50 -10.37 -11.20
N LEU A 363 4.94 -11.36 -11.90
CA LEU A 363 4.13 -11.13 -13.10
C LEU A 363 2.78 -10.45 -12.80
N GLU A 364 2.14 -10.73 -11.66
CA GLU A 364 0.95 -9.99 -11.21
C GLU A 364 1.27 -8.51 -10.93
N ILE A 365 2.44 -8.21 -10.34
CA ILE A 365 2.90 -6.84 -10.04
C ILE A 365 3.16 -6.02 -11.30
N HIS A 366 3.69 -6.63 -12.35
CA HIS A 366 3.82 -5.99 -13.67
C HIS A 366 2.47 -5.55 -14.25
N GLY A 367 1.40 -6.31 -14.03
CA GLY A 367 0.07 -5.95 -14.49
C GLY A 367 -0.09 -6.06 -16.02
N ALA A 368 -0.60 -5.01 -16.67
CA ALA A 368 -1.02 -5.07 -18.07
C ALA A 368 0.08 -5.53 -19.06
N PRO A 369 1.36 -5.12 -18.96
CA PRO A 369 2.46 -5.67 -19.77
C PRO A 369 2.62 -7.19 -19.63
N ALA A 370 2.58 -7.72 -18.40
CA ALA A 370 2.68 -9.16 -18.17
C ALA A 370 1.45 -9.93 -18.68
N ARG A 371 0.26 -9.35 -18.59
CA ARG A 371 -0.95 -9.90 -19.21
C ARG A 371 -0.82 -9.97 -20.74
N ALA A 372 -0.33 -8.89 -21.36
CA ALA A 372 -0.11 -8.82 -22.81
C ALA A 372 0.94 -9.83 -23.27
N ALA A 373 2.09 -9.90 -22.59
CA ALA A 373 3.13 -10.88 -22.88
C ALA A 373 2.61 -12.33 -22.72
N ALA A 374 1.83 -12.61 -21.66
CA ALA A 374 1.20 -13.92 -21.47
C ALA A 374 0.19 -14.27 -22.58
N PHE A 375 -0.58 -13.28 -23.06
CA PHE A 375 -1.50 -13.45 -24.17
C PHE A 375 -0.77 -13.76 -25.49
N GLU A 376 0.29 -13.01 -25.81
CA GLU A 376 1.13 -13.24 -27.00
C GLU A 376 1.80 -14.62 -26.97
N LYS A 377 2.18 -15.16 -25.80
CA LYS A 377 2.67 -16.55 -25.71
C LYS A 377 1.58 -17.61 -25.93
N LEU A 378 0.29 -17.27 -25.81
CA LEU A 378 -0.82 -18.19 -26.10
C LEU A 378 -1.22 -18.19 -27.59
N LYS A 379 -1.04 -17.09 -28.32
CA LYS A 379 -1.43 -16.96 -29.76
C LYS A 379 -0.93 -18.06 -30.70
N PRO A 380 0.34 -18.51 -30.68
CA PRO A 380 0.90 -19.44 -31.69
C PRO A 380 0.35 -20.89 -31.63
N SER A 381 -0.67 -21.14 -30.80
CA SER A 381 -1.00 -22.46 -30.30
C SER A 381 -1.94 -23.26 -31.22
N ARG A 382 -1.37 -23.92 -32.23
CA ARG A 382 -2.03 -25.08 -32.86
C ARG A 382 -1.66 -26.34 -32.08
N ILE A 383 -2.49 -26.73 -31.12
CA ILE A 383 -2.17 -27.82 -30.19
C ILE A 383 -2.33 -29.18 -30.88
N GLN A 384 -1.20 -29.73 -31.35
CA GLN A 384 -1.11 -31.05 -31.96
C GLN A 384 -0.66 -32.13 -30.96
N GLN A 385 0.27 -31.81 -30.06
CA GLN A 385 0.69 -32.65 -28.93
C GLN A 385 0.90 -31.77 -27.69
N VAL A 386 0.72 -32.36 -26.51
CA VAL A 386 0.87 -31.68 -25.21
C VAL A 386 1.91 -32.43 -24.39
N THR A 387 3.06 -31.80 -24.13
CA THR A 387 4.04 -32.32 -23.17
C THR A 387 3.69 -31.90 -21.75
N ASP A 388 4.22 -32.59 -20.74
CA ASP A 388 4.01 -32.22 -19.34
C ASP A 388 4.48 -30.79 -19.02
N GLN A 389 5.62 -30.37 -19.57
CA GLN A 389 6.14 -29.02 -19.35
C GLN A 389 5.26 -27.96 -20.03
N ASP A 390 4.72 -28.24 -21.22
CA ASP A 390 3.91 -27.26 -21.95
C ASP A 390 2.55 -27.01 -21.30
N TRP A 391 1.88 -28.00 -20.70
CA TRP A 391 0.56 -27.76 -20.08
C TRP A 391 0.66 -27.00 -18.76
N TYR A 392 1.68 -27.27 -17.93
CA TYR A 392 1.91 -26.49 -16.70
C TYR A 392 2.15 -25.02 -17.03
N PHE A 393 2.97 -24.74 -18.05
CA PHE A 393 3.23 -23.37 -18.50
C PHE A 393 1.95 -22.71 -19.04
N ARG A 394 1.21 -23.37 -19.94
CA ARG A 394 -0.08 -22.88 -20.48
C ARG A 394 -1.12 -22.57 -19.40
N ARG A 395 -1.27 -23.44 -18.40
CA ARG A 395 -2.14 -23.20 -17.24
C ARG A 395 -1.72 -21.93 -16.50
N ASN A 396 -0.43 -21.69 -16.33
CA ASN A 396 0.06 -20.47 -15.68
C ASN A 396 -0.21 -19.20 -16.53
N LEU A 397 -0.13 -19.28 -17.87
CA LEU A 397 -0.53 -18.17 -18.75
C LEU A 397 -2.03 -17.86 -18.62
N LEU A 398 -2.88 -18.90 -18.65
CA LEU A 398 -4.33 -18.76 -18.42
C LEU A 398 -4.66 -18.20 -17.03
N TYR A 399 -3.88 -18.56 -16.00
CA TYR A 399 -3.99 -17.98 -14.67
C TYR A 399 -3.69 -16.47 -14.67
N LEU A 400 -2.63 -16.04 -15.36
CA LEU A 400 -2.28 -14.62 -15.47
C LEU A 400 -3.35 -13.80 -16.20
N LEU A 401 -3.92 -14.32 -17.31
CA LEU A 401 -5.04 -13.67 -18.01
C LEU A 401 -6.28 -13.50 -17.13
N ARG A 402 -6.53 -14.45 -16.23
CA ARG A 402 -7.66 -14.43 -15.28
C ARG A 402 -7.43 -13.51 -14.10
N ARG A 403 -6.18 -13.44 -13.63
CA ARG A 403 -5.81 -12.81 -12.38
C ARG A 403 -5.48 -11.32 -12.55
N ILE A 404 -4.84 -10.96 -13.66
CA ILE A 404 -4.52 -9.58 -14.00
C ILE A 404 -5.71 -8.96 -14.74
N PRO A 405 -6.23 -7.79 -14.31
CA PRO A 405 -7.33 -7.11 -14.98
C PRO A 405 -7.09 -6.92 -16.48
N ARG A 406 -8.13 -7.19 -17.27
CA ARG A 406 -8.11 -7.02 -18.72
C ARG A 406 -8.21 -5.53 -19.08
N PRO A 407 -7.37 -4.99 -19.98
CA PRO A 407 -7.53 -3.63 -20.50
C PRO A 407 -8.80 -3.51 -21.35
N GLU A 408 -9.30 -2.29 -21.51
CA GLU A 408 -10.42 -2.01 -22.43
C GLU A 408 -10.00 -2.27 -23.90
N GLY A 409 -10.96 -2.71 -24.73
CA GLY A 409 -10.72 -3.06 -26.14
C GLY A 409 -11.49 -4.31 -26.61
N PRO A 410 -11.20 -4.83 -27.83
CA PRO A 410 -11.81 -6.04 -28.38
C PRO A 410 -11.37 -7.31 -27.65
N MET A 411 -12.25 -8.31 -27.54
CA MET A 411 -12.02 -9.56 -26.78
C MET A 411 -12.20 -10.84 -27.58
N GLU A 412 -12.58 -10.74 -28.84
CA GLU A 412 -12.94 -11.84 -29.74
C GLU A 412 -11.74 -12.78 -29.96
N GLU A 413 -10.55 -12.24 -30.24
CA GLU A 413 -9.31 -13.03 -30.36
C GLU A 413 -8.97 -13.74 -29.06
N GLU A 414 -9.15 -13.06 -27.92
CA GLU A 414 -8.86 -13.61 -26.59
C GLU A 414 -9.79 -14.78 -26.25
N VAL A 415 -11.09 -14.61 -26.48
CA VAL A 415 -12.11 -15.64 -26.30
C VAL A 415 -11.84 -16.84 -27.23
N ASP A 416 -11.58 -16.61 -28.52
CA ASP A 416 -11.30 -17.68 -29.48
C ASP A 416 -10.03 -18.48 -29.12
N ILE A 417 -9.02 -17.84 -28.51
CA ILE A 417 -7.80 -18.52 -28.02
C ILE A 417 -8.08 -19.34 -26.76
N ILE A 418 -8.89 -18.83 -25.83
CA ILE A 418 -9.21 -19.54 -24.58
C ILE A 418 -10.14 -20.73 -24.86
N ILE A 419 -11.09 -20.61 -25.80
CA ILE A 419 -11.94 -21.73 -26.26
C ILE A 419 -11.08 -22.89 -26.81
N ARG A 420 -9.98 -22.61 -27.53
CA ARG A 420 -9.04 -23.67 -27.98
C ARG A 420 -8.33 -24.40 -26.84
N HIS A 421 -8.43 -23.93 -25.60
CA HIS A 421 -7.89 -24.60 -24.41
C HIS A 421 -8.98 -25.35 -23.60
N THR A 422 -10.24 -25.40 -24.07
CA THR A 422 -11.34 -26.13 -23.41
C THR A 422 -11.61 -27.54 -23.98
N GLU A 423 -10.69 -28.12 -24.74
CA GLU A 423 -10.86 -29.47 -25.30
C GLU A 423 -10.61 -30.57 -24.24
N LEU A 424 -11.48 -31.58 -24.17
CA LEU A 424 -11.44 -32.64 -23.15
C LEU A 424 -10.17 -33.53 -23.19
N ARG A 425 -9.41 -33.50 -24.29
CA ARG A 425 -8.10 -34.19 -24.40
C ARG A 425 -6.98 -33.54 -23.58
N PHE A 426 -7.23 -32.40 -22.95
CA PHE A 426 -6.24 -31.67 -22.16
C PHE A 426 -6.30 -31.98 -20.66
N PRO A 427 -5.17 -31.86 -19.94
CA PRO A 427 -5.14 -32.10 -18.50
C PRO A 427 -6.16 -31.26 -17.73
N THR A 428 -6.97 -31.93 -16.91
CA THR A 428 -8.06 -31.34 -16.11
C THR A 428 -7.69 -30.05 -15.35
N PRO A 429 -6.49 -29.87 -14.78
CA PRO A 429 -6.12 -28.60 -14.13
C PRO A 429 -5.93 -27.42 -15.09
N MET A 430 -5.54 -27.65 -16.35
CA MET A 430 -5.51 -26.60 -17.39
C MET A 430 -6.93 -26.29 -17.87
N LEU A 431 -7.73 -27.33 -18.09
CA LEU A 431 -9.11 -27.22 -18.54
C LEU A 431 -9.98 -26.40 -17.57
N LYS A 432 -9.89 -26.67 -16.27
CA LYS A 432 -10.58 -25.91 -15.21
C LYS A 432 -10.18 -24.43 -15.15
N GLU A 433 -8.96 -24.10 -15.58
CA GLU A 433 -8.44 -22.73 -15.63
C GLU A 433 -8.95 -21.98 -16.87
N ALA A 434 -9.03 -22.65 -18.03
CA ALA A 434 -9.64 -22.11 -19.25
C ALA A 434 -11.14 -21.83 -19.07
N ILE A 435 -11.91 -22.78 -18.52
CA ILE A 435 -13.34 -22.61 -18.20
C ILE A 435 -13.55 -21.40 -17.26
N ALA A 436 -12.67 -21.25 -16.27
CA ALA A 436 -12.74 -20.15 -15.31
C ALA A 436 -12.50 -18.77 -15.93
N ASN A 437 -11.67 -18.70 -16.98
CA ASN A 437 -11.48 -17.48 -17.78
C ASN A 437 -12.74 -17.17 -18.61
N LEU A 438 -13.28 -18.15 -19.33
CA LEU A 438 -14.50 -17.97 -20.14
C LEU A 438 -15.67 -17.45 -19.31
N GLY A 439 -15.86 -18.00 -18.10
CA GLY A 439 -16.88 -17.55 -17.15
C GLY A 439 -16.65 -16.19 -16.50
N GLN A 440 -15.55 -15.49 -16.81
CA GLN A 440 -15.31 -14.10 -16.40
C GLN A 440 -15.40 -13.10 -17.56
N LEU A 441 -15.18 -13.55 -18.81
CA LEU A 441 -15.11 -12.66 -19.98
C LEU A 441 -16.47 -12.11 -20.45
N LYS A 442 -17.60 -12.59 -19.89
CA LYS A 442 -18.98 -12.08 -20.16
C LYS A 442 -19.28 -11.82 -21.65
N HIS A 443 -18.88 -12.76 -22.51
CA HIS A 443 -18.99 -12.66 -23.96
C HIS A 443 -19.81 -13.82 -24.55
N ASP A 444 -20.67 -13.55 -25.52
CA ASP A 444 -21.64 -14.51 -26.07
C ASP A 444 -20.98 -15.81 -26.56
N ARG A 445 -19.82 -15.73 -27.23
CA ARG A 445 -19.09 -16.94 -27.66
C ARG A 445 -18.59 -17.78 -26.48
N SER A 446 -18.25 -17.15 -25.35
CA SER A 446 -17.84 -17.85 -24.13
C SER A 446 -19.03 -18.60 -23.50
N GLU A 447 -20.21 -17.98 -23.48
CA GLU A 447 -21.45 -18.64 -23.03
C GLU A 447 -21.78 -19.83 -23.95
N GLN A 448 -21.75 -19.62 -25.28
CA GLN A 448 -22.02 -20.66 -26.27
C GLN A 448 -21.03 -21.84 -26.15
N ALA A 449 -19.74 -21.56 -25.96
CA ALA A 449 -18.72 -22.58 -25.80
C ALA A 449 -18.93 -23.42 -24.52
N LEU A 450 -19.19 -22.77 -23.37
CA LEU A 450 -19.48 -23.48 -22.12
C LEU A 450 -20.81 -24.26 -22.19
N GLY A 451 -21.83 -23.70 -22.84
CA GLY A 451 -23.11 -24.39 -23.08
C GLY A 451 -22.98 -25.58 -24.04
N GLY A 452 -22.08 -25.51 -25.02
CA GLY A 452 -21.69 -26.64 -25.86
C GLY A 452 -20.99 -27.72 -25.04
N MET A 453 -19.94 -27.34 -24.32
CA MET A 453 -19.15 -28.24 -23.47
C MET A 453 -20.01 -28.96 -22.42
N LEU A 454 -21.00 -28.28 -21.83
CA LEU A 454 -22.00 -28.87 -20.94
C LEU A 454 -22.74 -30.04 -21.61
N ARG A 455 -23.28 -29.82 -22.81
CA ARG A 455 -24.02 -30.85 -23.57
C ARG A 455 -23.12 -32.00 -24.02
N ASP A 456 -21.88 -31.70 -24.41
CA ASP A 456 -20.93 -32.72 -24.87
C ASP A 456 -20.51 -33.66 -23.72
N ILE A 457 -20.20 -33.11 -22.54
CA ILE A 457 -19.87 -33.90 -21.34
C ILE A 457 -21.07 -34.76 -20.91
N GLU A 458 -22.29 -34.21 -20.94
CA GLU A 458 -23.50 -34.98 -20.68
C GLU A 458 -23.68 -36.13 -21.67
N ALA A 459 -23.50 -35.88 -22.97
CA ALA A 459 -23.65 -36.90 -24.00
C ALA A 459 -22.62 -38.03 -23.87
N ILE A 460 -21.41 -37.73 -23.39
CA ILE A 460 -20.37 -38.71 -23.08
C ILE A 460 -20.73 -39.53 -21.83
N LEU A 461 -21.08 -38.85 -20.72
CA LEU A 461 -21.42 -39.53 -19.45
C LEU A 461 -22.67 -40.41 -19.54
N LEU A 462 -23.61 -40.07 -20.43
CA LEU A 462 -24.85 -40.82 -20.66
C LEU A 462 -24.73 -42.01 -21.64
N LYS A 463 -23.53 -42.25 -22.18
CA LYS A 463 -23.23 -43.41 -23.04
C LYS A 463 -22.26 -44.37 -22.33
N PRO A 464 -22.76 -45.29 -21.48
CA PRO A 464 -21.91 -46.25 -20.79
C PRO A 464 -21.27 -47.23 -21.79
N GLY A 465 -19.95 -47.43 -21.68
CA GLY A 465 -19.19 -48.44 -22.42
C GLY A 465 -18.12 -47.92 -23.38
N GLU A 466 -18.24 -46.67 -23.87
CA GLU A 466 -17.33 -46.09 -24.88
C GLU A 466 -16.71 -44.74 -24.46
N ASN A 467 -16.53 -44.50 -23.16
CA ASN A 467 -15.96 -43.24 -22.68
C ASN A 467 -14.41 -43.31 -22.61
N PRO A 468 -13.66 -42.50 -23.40
CA PRO A 468 -12.20 -42.46 -23.35
C PRO A 468 -11.65 -41.64 -22.16
N TYR A 469 -12.51 -41.06 -21.32
CA TYR A 469 -12.15 -40.20 -20.19
C TYR A 469 -12.66 -40.74 -18.84
N ASP A 470 -11.98 -40.41 -17.74
CA ASP A 470 -12.49 -40.75 -16.39
C ASP A 470 -13.80 -39.99 -16.10
N SER A 471 -14.84 -40.75 -15.81
CA SER A 471 -16.16 -40.22 -15.46
C SER A 471 -16.16 -39.40 -14.17
N LYS A 472 -15.21 -39.62 -13.25
CA LYS A 472 -15.02 -38.76 -12.07
C LYS A 472 -14.44 -37.40 -12.45
N GLU A 473 -13.44 -37.36 -13.33
CA GLU A 473 -12.87 -36.09 -13.80
C GLU A 473 -13.89 -35.30 -14.63
N LEU A 474 -14.64 -35.96 -15.52
CA LEU A 474 -15.72 -35.32 -16.29
C LEU A 474 -16.77 -34.65 -15.38
N ARG A 475 -17.16 -35.26 -14.26
CA ARG A 475 -18.06 -34.63 -13.28
C ARG A 475 -17.45 -33.39 -12.63
N LEU A 476 -16.15 -33.43 -12.28
CA LEU A 476 -15.44 -32.26 -11.73
C LEU A 476 -15.23 -31.13 -12.76
N ILE A 477 -15.23 -31.45 -14.05
CA ILE A 477 -15.24 -30.46 -15.14
C ILE A 477 -16.64 -29.88 -15.29
N LEU A 478 -17.68 -30.72 -15.23
CA LEU A 478 -19.10 -30.35 -15.29
C LEU A 478 -19.49 -29.35 -14.19
N ASP A 479 -19.03 -29.57 -12.95
CA ASP A 479 -19.16 -28.61 -11.84
C ASP A 479 -18.57 -27.24 -12.22
N ARG A 480 -17.38 -27.23 -12.84
CA ARG A 480 -16.69 -26.00 -13.23
C ARG A 480 -17.34 -25.30 -14.42
N VAL A 481 -17.92 -26.04 -15.36
CA VAL A 481 -18.70 -25.49 -16.49
C VAL A 481 -19.98 -24.83 -15.99
N VAL A 482 -20.71 -25.48 -15.07
CA VAL A 482 -21.95 -24.91 -14.48
C VAL A 482 -21.65 -23.65 -13.66
N ALA A 483 -20.62 -23.67 -12.81
CA ALA A 483 -20.14 -22.47 -12.10
C ALA A 483 -19.63 -21.37 -13.05
N GLY A 484 -19.17 -21.75 -14.26
CA GLY A 484 -18.79 -20.82 -15.32
C GLY A 484 -20.00 -20.15 -15.97
N LEU A 485 -21.03 -20.94 -16.33
CA LEU A 485 -22.29 -20.45 -16.92
C LEU A 485 -23.07 -19.56 -15.95
N ALA A 486 -23.17 -19.95 -14.68
CA ALA A 486 -23.88 -19.17 -13.67
C ALA A 486 -23.37 -17.72 -13.54
N ARG A 487 -22.08 -17.46 -13.81
CA ARG A 487 -21.46 -16.12 -13.72
C ARG A 487 -21.83 -15.14 -14.82
N PHE A 488 -22.41 -15.61 -15.93
CA PHE A 488 -22.87 -14.72 -17.00
C PHE A 488 -24.08 -13.89 -16.56
N GLY A 489 -24.96 -14.47 -15.74
CA GLY A 489 -26.23 -13.85 -15.34
C GLY A 489 -27.27 -13.76 -16.46
N THR A 490 -26.97 -14.25 -17.66
CA THR A 490 -27.87 -14.20 -18.82
C THR A 490 -29.00 -15.25 -18.70
N PRO A 491 -30.19 -15.00 -19.30
CA PRO A 491 -31.26 -16.00 -19.38
C PRO A 491 -30.83 -17.32 -20.03
N GLY A 492 -29.98 -17.27 -21.06
CA GLY A 492 -29.46 -18.46 -21.76
C GLY A 492 -28.63 -19.37 -20.84
N ALA A 493 -27.64 -18.81 -20.15
CA ALA A 493 -26.79 -19.54 -19.24
C ALA A 493 -27.58 -20.10 -18.03
N ARG A 494 -28.46 -19.29 -17.43
CA ARG A 494 -29.34 -19.72 -16.33
C ARG A 494 -30.20 -20.90 -16.72
N ARG A 495 -30.83 -20.84 -17.90
CA ARG A 495 -31.65 -21.94 -18.44
C ARG A 495 -30.84 -23.21 -18.65
N ALA A 496 -29.62 -23.11 -19.19
CA ALA A 496 -28.73 -24.26 -19.37
C ALA A 496 -28.38 -24.94 -18.03
N VAL A 497 -28.12 -24.16 -16.98
CA VAL A 497 -27.87 -24.68 -15.62
C VAL A 497 -29.11 -25.39 -15.04
N VAL A 498 -30.30 -24.79 -15.16
CA VAL A 498 -31.54 -25.39 -14.66
C VAL A 498 -31.91 -26.65 -15.44
N GLU A 499 -31.79 -26.65 -16.77
CA GLU A 499 -32.06 -27.83 -17.61
C GLU A 499 -31.06 -28.97 -17.39
N HIS A 500 -29.81 -28.64 -17.04
CA HIS A 500 -28.85 -29.63 -16.57
C HIS A 500 -29.28 -30.24 -15.23
N ALA A 501 -29.58 -29.40 -14.23
CA ALA A 501 -29.92 -29.84 -12.88
C ALA A 501 -31.18 -30.74 -12.84
N LEU A 502 -32.20 -30.37 -13.61
CA LEU A 502 -33.48 -31.09 -13.63
C LEU A 502 -33.43 -32.47 -14.33
N LYS A 503 -32.30 -32.87 -14.95
CA LYS A 503 -32.14 -34.21 -15.54
C LYS A 503 -32.14 -35.33 -14.50
N ARG A 504 -31.67 -35.06 -13.27
CA ARG A 504 -31.67 -36.01 -12.12
C ARG A 504 -31.04 -37.40 -12.44
N LYS A 505 -30.11 -37.45 -13.40
CA LYS A 505 -29.44 -38.68 -13.85
C LYS A 505 -28.16 -38.95 -13.04
N THR A 506 -28.02 -40.16 -12.49
CA THR A 506 -26.93 -40.52 -11.56
C THR A 506 -25.56 -40.57 -12.24
N GLU A 507 -25.52 -40.81 -13.54
CA GLU A 507 -24.32 -40.80 -14.38
C GLU A 507 -23.65 -39.41 -14.38
N LEU A 508 -24.45 -38.34 -14.27
CA LEU A 508 -24.02 -36.93 -14.24
C LEU A 508 -23.59 -36.47 -12.84
N GLY A 509 -23.66 -37.33 -11.82
CA GLY A 509 -23.43 -36.99 -10.42
C GLY A 509 -24.64 -36.30 -9.77
N ASP A 510 -24.40 -35.56 -8.69
CA ASP A 510 -25.44 -34.75 -8.05
C ASP A 510 -25.73 -33.50 -8.91
N THR A 511 -26.70 -33.65 -9.80
CA THR A 511 -27.14 -32.60 -10.72
C THR A 511 -27.93 -31.49 -10.01
N MET A 512 -28.64 -31.82 -8.93
CA MET A 512 -29.50 -30.87 -8.22
C MET A 512 -28.71 -29.90 -7.35
N SER A 513 -27.60 -30.32 -6.73
CA SER A 513 -26.73 -29.41 -5.95
C SER A 513 -26.14 -28.27 -6.77
N ARG A 514 -25.95 -28.47 -8.08
CA ARG A 514 -25.45 -27.43 -8.98
C ARG A 514 -26.40 -26.24 -9.16
N LEU A 515 -27.64 -26.32 -8.71
CA LEU A 515 -28.55 -25.17 -8.62
C LEU A 515 -28.06 -24.10 -7.62
N THR A 516 -27.21 -24.46 -6.65
CA THR A 516 -26.65 -23.51 -5.67
C THR A 516 -25.79 -22.43 -6.31
N GLU A 517 -25.22 -22.67 -7.51
CA GLU A 517 -24.49 -21.66 -8.29
C GLU A 517 -25.41 -20.50 -8.77
N LEU A 518 -26.73 -20.69 -8.76
CA LEU A 518 -27.74 -19.66 -9.04
C LEU A 518 -28.25 -18.95 -7.78
N ALA A 519 -27.87 -19.39 -6.58
CA ALA A 519 -28.26 -18.71 -5.34
C ALA A 519 -27.69 -17.27 -5.30
N GLY A 520 -28.48 -16.32 -4.78
CA GLY A 520 -28.12 -14.90 -4.81
C GLY A 520 -28.42 -14.19 -6.13
N GLN A 521 -28.89 -14.89 -7.17
CA GLN A 521 -29.26 -14.27 -8.45
C GLN A 521 -30.77 -14.00 -8.54
N ASP A 522 -31.14 -12.83 -9.08
CA ASP A 522 -32.53 -12.57 -9.47
C ASP A 522 -32.80 -13.17 -10.86
N LEU A 523 -33.69 -14.17 -10.91
CA LEU A 523 -34.10 -14.88 -12.12
C LEU A 523 -35.33 -14.26 -12.81
N SER A 524 -35.80 -13.09 -12.34
CA SER A 524 -37.05 -12.46 -12.81
C SER A 524 -37.10 -12.18 -14.32
N GLU A 525 -35.94 -12.05 -14.97
CA GLU A 525 -35.80 -11.85 -16.42
C GLU A 525 -36.14 -13.09 -17.27
N ASP A 526 -36.25 -14.29 -16.68
CA ASP A 526 -36.66 -15.52 -17.37
C ASP A 526 -37.80 -16.27 -16.64
N PRO A 527 -39.07 -15.81 -16.81
CA PRO A 527 -40.23 -16.43 -16.18
C PRO A 527 -40.38 -17.92 -16.47
N GLN A 528 -39.97 -18.41 -17.66
CA GLN A 528 -40.05 -19.82 -18.01
C GLN A 528 -39.10 -20.69 -17.16
N THR A 529 -37.92 -20.17 -16.85
CA THR A 529 -36.97 -20.86 -15.97
C THR A 529 -37.45 -20.83 -14.51
N VAL A 530 -38.07 -19.73 -14.08
CA VAL A 530 -38.72 -19.64 -12.75
C VAL A 530 -39.89 -20.62 -12.62
N GLU A 531 -40.73 -20.76 -13.65
CA GLU A 531 -41.82 -21.75 -13.68
C GLU A 531 -41.31 -23.19 -13.57
N LYS A 532 -40.24 -23.54 -14.30
CA LYS A 532 -39.57 -24.86 -14.18
C LYS A 532 -39.05 -25.11 -12.75
N LEU A 533 -38.47 -24.11 -12.10
CA LEU A 533 -38.01 -24.23 -10.71
C LEU A 533 -39.17 -24.33 -9.72
N ILE A 534 -40.25 -23.57 -9.89
CA ILE A 534 -41.47 -23.69 -9.05
C ILE A 534 -42.13 -25.08 -9.24
N ALA A 535 -42.12 -25.65 -10.46
CA ALA A 535 -42.57 -27.02 -10.70
C ALA A 535 -41.65 -28.07 -10.04
N SER A 536 -40.33 -27.86 -10.07
CA SER A 536 -39.36 -28.69 -9.34
C SER A 536 -39.60 -28.63 -7.82
N LEU A 537 -39.84 -27.44 -7.26
CA LEU A 537 -40.17 -27.23 -5.85
C LEU A 537 -41.43 -28.00 -5.47
N LYS A 538 -42.52 -27.81 -6.23
CA LYS A 538 -43.80 -28.49 -6.01
C LYS A 538 -43.71 -30.01 -6.14
N SER A 539 -42.87 -30.52 -7.05
CA SER A 539 -42.68 -31.96 -7.25
C SER A 539 -41.75 -32.63 -6.24
N ASN A 540 -40.99 -31.87 -5.45
CA ASN A 540 -40.17 -32.39 -4.34
C ASN A 540 -40.81 -32.17 -2.96
N LEU A 541 -41.95 -31.49 -2.87
CA LEU A 541 -42.68 -31.34 -1.60
C LEU A 541 -43.17 -32.71 -1.09
N PRO A 542 -43.25 -32.92 0.24
CA PRO A 542 -43.88 -34.11 0.79
C PRO A 542 -45.34 -34.19 0.35
N PHE A 543 -45.91 -35.41 0.34
CA PHE A 543 -47.35 -35.59 0.20
C PHE A 543 -47.92 -36.37 1.40
N LYS A 544 -49.15 -36.02 1.78
CA LYS A 544 -49.89 -36.63 2.87
C LYS A 544 -50.78 -37.73 2.31
N LEU A 545 -50.48 -38.99 2.60
CA LEU A 545 -51.31 -40.15 2.23
C LEU A 545 -51.81 -40.83 3.51
N LEU A 546 -53.14 -40.87 3.71
CA LEU A 546 -53.79 -41.52 4.87
C LEU A 546 -53.21 -41.10 6.24
N GLY A 547 -52.85 -39.82 6.38
CA GLY A 547 -52.28 -39.26 7.61
C GLY A 547 -50.76 -39.42 7.78
N LEU A 548 -50.11 -40.20 6.91
CA LEU A 548 -48.64 -40.33 6.88
C LEU A 548 -48.03 -39.31 5.92
N VAL A 549 -46.95 -38.65 6.36
CA VAL A 549 -46.11 -37.77 5.52
C VAL A 549 -45.00 -38.60 4.91
N LEU A 550 -45.00 -38.77 3.59
CA LEU A 550 -43.89 -39.37 2.86
C LEU A 550 -42.89 -38.28 2.47
N HIS A 551 -41.72 -38.28 3.12
CA HIS A 551 -40.63 -37.37 2.81
C HIS A 551 -40.04 -37.69 1.43
N GLN A 552 -40.07 -36.70 0.52
CA GLN A 552 -39.31 -36.75 -0.71
C GLN A 552 -38.08 -35.85 -0.58
N ASN A 553 -36.90 -36.46 -0.59
CA ASN A 553 -35.56 -35.86 -0.69
C ASN A 553 -35.47 -34.36 -0.30
N ASP A 554 -35.49 -34.09 1.00
CA ASP A 554 -35.34 -32.76 1.61
C ASP A 554 -34.18 -31.93 1.00
N GLN A 555 -33.08 -32.57 0.59
CA GLN A 555 -31.90 -31.91 0.04
C GLN A 555 -32.16 -31.31 -1.36
N ASN A 556 -32.89 -32.03 -2.22
CA ASN A 556 -33.34 -31.50 -3.53
C ASN A 556 -34.31 -30.31 -3.38
N LEU A 557 -35.08 -30.30 -2.29
CA LEU A 557 -35.99 -29.20 -1.98
C LEU A 557 -35.20 -27.96 -1.52
N ALA A 558 -34.16 -28.15 -0.68
CA ALA A 558 -33.24 -27.08 -0.28
C ALA A 558 -32.59 -26.38 -1.49
N TYR A 559 -31.98 -27.13 -2.41
CA TYR A 559 -31.33 -26.56 -3.60
C TYR A 559 -32.29 -25.77 -4.51
N THR A 560 -33.56 -26.21 -4.62
CA THR A 560 -34.58 -25.48 -5.38
C THR A 560 -35.04 -24.20 -4.66
N VAL A 561 -35.07 -24.20 -3.33
CA VAL A 561 -35.37 -22.99 -2.52
C VAL A 561 -34.23 -21.98 -2.59
N GLU A 562 -32.97 -22.42 -2.50
CA GLU A 562 -31.79 -21.56 -2.55
C GLU A 562 -31.64 -20.85 -3.91
N SER A 563 -31.87 -21.55 -5.02
CA SER A 563 -31.84 -20.94 -6.37
C SER A 563 -32.97 -19.95 -6.63
N LEU A 564 -34.11 -20.06 -5.95
CA LEU A 564 -35.21 -19.09 -6.01
C LEU A 564 -35.11 -17.98 -4.96
N SER A 565 -34.18 -18.07 -4.00
CA SER A 565 -34.15 -17.23 -2.78
C SER A 565 -33.89 -15.74 -3.00
N SER A 566 -33.52 -15.32 -4.21
CA SER A 566 -33.27 -13.92 -4.58
C SER A 566 -34.11 -13.45 -5.77
N THR A 567 -35.19 -14.18 -6.10
CA THR A 567 -36.13 -13.85 -7.19
C THR A 567 -37.48 -13.39 -6.60
N PRO A 568 -37.70 -12.08 -6.37
CA PRO A 568 -38.86 -11.56 -5.64
C PRO A 568 -40.17 -11.50 -6.45
N LEU A 569 -40.42 -12.50 -7.30
CA LEU A 569 -41.65 -12.58 -8.10
C LEU A 569 -42.86 -13.04 -7.25
N PRO A 570 -44.08 -12.53 -7.51
CA PRO A 570 -45.29 -12.95 -6.82
C PRO A 570 -45.54 -14.46 -6.86
N ALA A 571 -45.23 -15.12 -7.98
CA ALA A 571 -45.36 -16.56 -8.13
C ALA A 571 -44.40 -17.37 -7.23
N VAL A 572 -43.19 -16.84 -6.99
CA VAL A 572 -42.20 -17.45 -6.09
C VAL A 572 -42.64 -17.25 -4.63
N ARG A 573 -43.03 -16.03 -4.26
CA ARG A 573 -43.61 -15.71 -2.94
C ARG A 573 -44.80 -16.63 -2.61
N GLN A 574 -45.75 -16.76 -3.53
CA GLN A 574 -46.91 -17.64 -3.36
C GLN A 574 -46.50 -19.11 -3.18
N ALA A 575 -45.56 -19.62 -3.99
CA ALA A 575 -45.09 -21.00 -3.86
C ALA A 575 -44.38 -21.28 -2.52
N PHE A 576 -43.63 -20.30 -2.01
CA PHE A 576 -42.97 -20.35 -0.70
C PHE A 576 -43.98 -20.30 0.47
N GLU A 577 -44.93 -19.37 0.44
CA GLU A 577 -46.01 -19.30 1.43
C GLU A 577 -46.88 -20.57 1.46
N ASP A 578 -47.27 -21.09 0.29
CA ASP A 578 -48.05 -22.33 0.19
C ASP A 578 -47.28 -23.54 0.73
N SER A 579 -45.96 -23.55 0.58
CA SER A 579 -45.10 -24.60 1.14
C SER A 579 -45.09 -24.54 2.68
N LEU A 580 -44.88 -23.35 3.25
CA LEU A 580 -44.91 -23.13 4.70
C LEU A 580 -46.28 -23.44 5.32
N LYS A 581 -47.38 -23.03 4.68
CA LYS A 581 -48.76 -23.30 5.14
C LYS A 581 -49.08 -24.79 5.20
N ARG A 582 -48.53 -25.60 4.27
CA ARG A 582 -48.83 -27.04 4.17
C ARG A 582 -47.90 -27.92 5.01
N PHE A 583 -46.65 -27.48 5.19
CA PHE A 583 -45.56 -28.23 5.82
C PHE A 583 -44.64 -27.32 6.67
N PRO A 584 -45.14 -26.76 7.80
CA PRO A 584 -44.38 -25.82 8.61
C PRO A 584 -43.14 -26.43 9.28
N ASP A 585 -43.18 -27.72 9.59
CA ASP A 585 -42.13 -28.43 10.35
C ASP A 585 -40.94 -28.91 9.49
N LEU A 586 -40.87 -28.53 8.22
CA LEU A 586 -39.79 -28.96 7.33
C LEU A 586 -38.44 -28.34 7.69
N SER A 587 -37.38 -29.13 7.54
CA SER A 587 -35.98 -28.72 7.67
C SER A 587 -35.65 -27.44 6.87
N VAL A 588 -36.24 -27.32 5.67
CA VAL A 588 -36.07 -26.21 4.72
C VAL A 588 -36.94 -24.98 5.03
N ALA A 589 -37.91 -25.07 5.96
CA ALA A 589 -38.77 -23.93 6.32
C ALA A 589 -37.97 -22.70 6.79
N ARG A 590 -36.80 -22.91 7.41
CA ARG A 590 -35.86 -21.82 7.76
C ARG A 590 -35.29 -21.08 6.54
N LEU A 591 -34.95 -21.80 5.47
CA LEU A 591 -34.45 -21.19 4.22
C LEU A 591 -35.57 -20.42 3.50
N ILE A 592 -36.78 -20.97 3.47
CA ILE A 592 -37.95 -20.30 2.88
C ILE A 592 -38.29 -19.01 3.63
N ASN A 593 -38.36 -19.05 4.98
CA ASN A 593 -38.59 -17.86 5.80
C ASN A 593 -37.50 -16.79 5.61
N LYS A 594 -36.22 -17.20 5.50
CA LYS A 594 -35.11 -16.29 5.22
C LYS A 594 -35.25 -15.61 3.85
N ALA A 595 -35.66 -16.37 2.82
CA ALA A 595 -35.88 -15.82 1.48
C ALA A 595 -37.06 -14.84 1.43
N LEU A 596 -38.21 -15.20 2.04
CA LEU A 596 -39.37 -14.32 2.13
C LEU A 596 -39.05 -13.01 2.87
N ALA A 597 -38.35 -13.07 3.99
CA ALA A 597 -37.88 -11.88 4.71
C ALA A 597 -36.93 -11.01 3.86
N GLY A 598 -36.14 -11.62 2.98
CA GLY A 598 -35.32 -10.92 1.98
C GLY A 598 -36.15 -10.23 0.89
N PHE A 599 -37.29 -10.81 0.49
CA PHE A 599 -38.19 -10.18 -0.51
C PHE A 599 -38.96 -8.97 0.04
N ASP A 600 -39.17 -8.88 1.36
CA ASP A 600 -39.83 -7.73 2.00
C ASP A 600 -38.86 -6.59 2.32
N GLN A 601 -37.54 -6.84 2.26
CA GLN A 601 -36.54 -5.78 2.21
C GLN A 601 -36.55 -5.19 0.80
N ALA A 602 -37.24 -4.06 0.64
CA ALA A 602 -37.10 -3.23 -0.55
C ALA A 602 -35.61 -2.99 -0.84
N PRO A 603 -35.19 -2.87 -2.11
CA PRO A 603 -33.83 -2.47 -2.42
C PRO A 603 -33.59 -1.08 -1.83
N GLN A 604 -32.96 -1.03 -0.66
CA GLN A 604 -32.28 0.17 -0.21
C GLN A 604 -31.30 0.48 -1.32
N ALA A 605 -31.56 1.57 -2.04
CA ALA A 605 -30.59 2.18 -2.94
C ALA A 605 -29.27 2.21 -2.17
N VAL A 606 -28.27 1.53 -2.73
CA VAL A 606 -26.99 1.21 -2.07
C VAL A 606 -26.60 2.40 -1.21
N VAL A 607 -26.69 2.24 0.12
CA VAL A 607 -26.44 3.32 1.07
C VAL A 607 -25.09 3.90 0.69
N GLU A 608 -25.09 5.21 0.41
CA GLU A 608 -24.01 5.91 -0.30
C GLU A 608 -22.65 5.35 0.13
N THR A 609 -21.92 4.82 -0.85
CA THR A 609 -20.59 4.21 -0.69
C THR A 609 -19.80 5.03 0.33
N PRO A 610 -19.26 4.44 1.41
CA PRO A 610 -18.60 5.21 2.47
C PRO A 610 -17.59 6.14 1.83
N VAL A 611 -17.81 7.44 2.01
CA VAL A 611 -17.24 8.52 1.19
C VAL A 611 -15.74 8.32 1.06
N ALA A 612 -15.31 7.87 -0.13
CA ALA A 612 -14.09 7.05 -0.28
C ALA A 612 -12.88 7.67 0.42
N SER A 613 -12.57 7.12 1.61
CA SER A 613 -11.49 7.59 2.46
C SER A 613 -10.21 6.86 2.09
N LEU A 614 -9.19 7.60 1.69
CA LEU A 614 -7.86 7.02 1.41
C LEU A 614 -7.08 7.00 2.73
N ALA A 615 -6.54 5.87 3.12
CA ALA A 615 -5.69 5.76 4.30
C ALA A 615 -4.52 4.81 4.00
N GLY A 616 -3.36 5.06 4.62
CA GLY A 616 -2.15 4.29 4.38
C GLY A 616 -0.94 4.85 5.12
N ASP A 617 0.22 4.29 4.83
CA ASP A 617 1.49 4.60 5.51
C ASP A 617 2.36 5.56 4.68
N LEU A 618 2.85 6.63 5.30
CA LEU A 618 3.74 7.62 4.67
C LEU A 618 5.13 7.05 4.37
N GLU A 619 5.61 6.05 5.10
CA GLU A 619 6.87 5.37 4.79
C GLU A 619 6.79 4.58 3.47
N ILE A 620 5.59 4.10 3.12
CA ILE A 620 5.38 3.31 1.91
C ILE A 620 5.05 4.18 0.71
N PHE A 621 4.10 5.11 0.86
CA PHE A 621 3.65 5.96 -0.24
C PHE A 621 4.61 7.13 -0.48
N GLY A 622 5.18 7.71 0.56
CA GLY A 622 5.88 9.00 0.49
C GLY A 622 4.91 10.17 0.32
N LEU A 623 5.08 11.22 1.13
CA LEU A 623 4.17 12.37 1.11
C LEU A 623 4.05 13.06 -0.28
N PRO A 624 5.13 13.27 -1.07
CA PRO A 624 5.02 13.87 -2.41
C PRO A 624 4.14 13.08 -3.38
N ALA A 625 4.27 11.74 -3.38
CA ALA A 625 3.52 10.87 -4.28
C ALA A 625 2.03 10.79 -3.91
N LEU A 626 1.73 10.74 -2.60
CA LEU A 626 0.37 10.85 -2.09
C LEU A 626 -0.30 12.15 -2.54
N LEU A 627 0.37 13.28 -2.32
CA LEU A 627 -0.15 14.60 -2.68
C LEU A 627 -0.35 14.74 -4.20
N GLN A 628 0.59 14.24 -5.01
CA GLN A 628 0.47 14.21 -6.46
C GLN A 628 -0.72 13.35 -6.93
N SER A 629 -0.95 12.18 -6.33
CA SER A 629 -2.09 11.31 -6.65
C SER A 629 -3.44 11.98 -6.33
N LEU A 630 -3.54 12.68 -5.19
CA LEU A 630 -4.72 13.47 -4.82
C LEU A 630 -4.95 14.65 -5.77
N ALA A 631 -3.87 15.26 -6.28
CA ALA A 631 -3.89 16.36 -7.24
C ALA A 631 -4.36 15.91 -8.63
N GLU A 632 -3.76 14.86 -9.19
CA GLU A 632 -4.13 14.26 -10.48
C GLU A 632 -5.58 13.78 -10.47
N SER A 633 -6.01 13.16 -9.37
CA SER A 633 -7.40 12.73 -9.16
C SER A 633 -8.38 13.89 -8.92
N SER A 634 -7.91 15.15 -8.93
CA SER A 634 -8.69 16.38 -8.73
C SER A 634 -9.56 16.37 -7.46
N LEU A 635 -9.08 15.75 -6.38
CA LEU A 635 -9.92 15.49 -5.20
C LEU A 635 -10.07 16.72 -4.30
N SER A 636 -11.26 16.83 -3.69
CA SER A 636 -11.58 17.80 -2.63
C SER A 636 -11.76 17.05 -1.30
N GLY A 637 -11.17 17.55 -0.22
CA GLY A 637 -11.22 16.87 1.08
C GLY A 637 -10.13 17.30 2.06
N ALA A 638 -10.14 16.68 3.24
CA ALA A 638 -9.15 16.91 4.29
C ALA A 638 -8.20 15.72 4.42
N LEU A 639 -6.89 15.98 4.30
CA LEU A 639 -5.79 15.06 4.52
C LEU A 639 -5.14 15.33 5.88
N SER A 640 -5.31 14.42 6.84
CA SER A 640 -4.63 14.42 8.13
C SER A 640 -3.42 13.49 8.08
N LEU A 641 -2.27 13.96 8.57
CA LEU A 641 -1.07 13.14 8.77
C LEU A 641 -0.87 12.91 10.27
N LYS A 642 -0.58 11.66 10.64
CA LYS A 642 -0.44 11.19 12.01
C LYS A 642 0.88 10.50 12.25
N ASN A 643 1.52 10.76 13.39
CA ASN A 643 2.74 10.07 13.79
C ASN A 643 2.43 8.59 14.19
N PRO A 644 3.43 7.74 14.49
CA PRO A 644 3.20 6.36 14.91
C PRO A 644 2.39 6.24 16.21
N ASN A 645 2.36 7.30 17.04
CA ASN A 645 1.56 7.38 18.27
C ASN A 645 0.07 7.71 17.99
N GLY A 646 -0.30 7.95 16.73
CA GLY A 646 -1.66 8.27 16.29
C GLY A 646 -2.05 9.75 16.42
N GLU A 647 -1.13 10.62 16.84
CA GLU A 647 -1.33 12.06 17.01
C GLU A 647 -1.21 12.76 15.66
N SER A 648 -2.14 13.67 15.34
CA SER A 648 -2.08 14.41 14.07
C SER A 648 -1.04 15.53 14.16
N PHE A 649 0.07 15.40 13.42
CA PHE A 649 1.10 16.45 13.33
C PHE A 649 0.83 17.45 12.22
N ALA A 650 0.02 17.08 11.21
CA ALA A 650 -0.34 17.95 10.10
C ALA A 650 -1.76 17.76 9.59
N LEU A 651 -2.31 18.84 9.00
CA LEU A 651 -3.61 18.88 8.34
C LEU A 651 -3.53 19.71 7.06
N MET A 652 -3.96 19.11 5.95
CA MET A 652 -4.07 19.75 4.63
C MET A 652 -5.51 19.72 4.14
N LEU A 653 -6.00 20.84 3.63
CA LEU A 653 -7.28 20.93 2.92
C LEU A 653 -7.00 21.05 1.42
N LEU A 654 -7.55 20.13 0.64
CA LEU A 654 -7.50 20.13 -0.82
C LEU A 654 -8.87 20.49 -1.41
N LYS A 655 -8.85 21.21 -2.53
CA LYS A 655 -10.04 21.53 -3.32
C LYS A 655 -9.70 21.42 -4.81
N GLY A 656 -10.37 20.50 -5.51
CA GLY A 656 -10.11 20.24 -6.93
C GLY A 656 -8.67 19.84 -7.22
N GLY A 657 -8.04 19.06 -6.33
CA GLY A 657 -6.63 18.65 -6.42
C GLY A 657 -5.61 19.71 -6.00
N LYS A 658 -6.04 20.92 -5.61
CA LYS A 658 -5.16 22.04 -5.24
C LYS A 658 -5.16 22.29 -3.74
N LEU A 659 -4.03 22.75 -3.20
CA LEU A 659 -3.90 23.09 -1.79
C LEU A 659 -4.67 24.38 -1.47
N LEU A 660 -5.64 24.27 -0.57
CA LEU A 660 -6.33 25.41 0.03
C LEU A 660 -5.55 25.90 1.25
N SER A 661 -5.27 25.01 2.21
CA SER A 661 -4.51 25.32 3.42
C SER A 661 -3.70 24.12 3.89
N CYS A 662 -2.54 24.38 4.49
CA CYS A 662 -1.75 23.42 5.25
C CYS A 662 -1.48 23.97 6.65
N GLN A 663 -1.45 23.10 7.66
CA GLN A 663 -1.02 23.39 9.01
C GLN A 663 -0.13 22.26 9.51
N THR A 664 0.99 22.61 10.14
CA THR A 664 1.99 21.67 10.68
C THR A 664 2.48 22.23 11.99
N GLY A 665 2.03 21.66 13.12
CA GLY A 665 2.21 22.27 14.44
C GLY A 665 1.67 23.70 14.50
N ALA A 666 2.55 24.66 14.81
CA ALA A 666 2.24 26.09 14.85
C ALA A 666 2.29 26.78 13.47
N LEU A 667 2.95 26.18 12.47
CA LEU A 667 3.10 26.77 11.14
C LEU A 667 1.81 26.63 10.33
N GLN A 668 1.56 27.59 9.43
CA GLN A 668 0.43 27.58 8.49
C GLN A 668 0.86 27.98 7.07
N GLY A 669 0.05 27.63 6.06
CA GLY A 669 0.29 28.04 4.68
C GLY A 669 1.41 27.25 4.00
N ASP A 670 2.26 27.94 3.22
CA ASP A 670 3.33 27.29 2.46
C ASP A 670 4.48 26.82 3.36
N GLU A 671 4.83 27.56 4.41
CA GLU A 671 5.86 27.15 5.39
C GLU A 671 5.47 25.84 6.10
N ALA A 672 4.18 25.69 6.45
CA ALA A 672 3.66 24.43 6.99
C ALA A 672 3.80 23.27 6.00
N PHE A 673 3.61 23.52 4.70
CA PHE A 673 3.73 22.51 3.66
C PHE A 673 5.19 22.11 3.47
N TYR A 674 6.10 23.07 3.37
CA TYR A 674 7.54 22.81 3.20
C TYR A 674 8.14 22.10 4.42
N GLN A 675 7.74 22.46 5.64
CA GLN A 675 8.19 21.81 6.88
C GLN A 675 7.98 20.29 6.89
N LEU A 676 6.92 19.78 6.22
CA LEU A 676 6.63 18.34 6.10
C LEU A 676 7.60 17.60 5.17
N LEU A 677 8.20 18.33 4.22
CA LEU A 677 9.16 17.82 3.26
C LEU A 677 10.60 18.01 3.75
N GLU A 678 10.87 19.09 4.48
CA GLU A 678 12.18 19.41 5.09
C GLU A 678 12.57 18.44 6.22
N ARG A 679 11.62 18.13 7.12
CA ARG A 679 11.72 17.05 8.12
C ARG A 679 10.60 16.02 7.90
N PRO A 680 10.76 15.06 6.97
CA PRO A 680 9.82 13.95 6.81
C PRO A 680 9.72 13.16 8.12
N GLN A 681 8.50 12.91 8.59
CA GLN A 681 8.23 12.08 9.75
C GLN A 681 7.58 10.76 9.31
N PRO A 682 7.96 9.62 9.92
CA PRO A 682 7.24 8.37 9.73
C PRO A 682 5.81 8.50 10.30
N GLY A 683 4.85 7.78 9.74
CA GLY A 683 3.47 7.94 10.17
C GLY A 683 2.43 7.48 9.15
N THR A 684 1.16 7.66 9.48
CA THR A 684 0.03 7.31 8.60
C THR A 684 -0.67 8.55 8.08
N PHE A 685 -1.39 8.41 6.98
CA PHE A 685 -2.26 9.44 6.44
C PHE A 685 -3.72 8.98 6.44
N PHE A 686 -4.64 9.95 6.53
CA PHE A 686 -6.07 9.75 6.36
C PHE A 686 -6.66 10.91 5.56
N PHE A 687 -7.19 10.60 4.38
CA PHE A 687 -7.90 11.52 3.51
C PHE A 687 -9.40 11.26 3.57
N SER A 688 -10.17 12.28 3.90
CA SER A 688 -11.63 12.28 3.84
C SER A 688 -12.08 13.15 2.67
N ARG A 689 -12.71 12.54 1.66
CA ARG A 689 -13.36 13.31 0.58
C ARG A 689 -14.51 14.13 1.17
N GLN A 690 -14.63 15.39 0.76
CA GLN A 690 -15.88 16.14 0.91
C GLN A 690 -16.60 16.17 -0.43
N ALA A 691 -17.86 15.75 -0.44
CA ALA A 691 -18.73 16.02 -1.58
C ALA A 691 -18.95 17.54 -1.70
N ASP A 692 -18.99 18.07 -2.92
CA ASP A 692 -19.29 19.49 -3.21
C ASP A 692 -20.75 19.83 -2.85
N ARG A 693 -21.06 19.89 -1.55
CA ARG A 693 -22.21 20.62 -1.03
C ARG A 693 -21.76 22.05 -0.75
N GLY A 694 -22.50 23.00 -1.32
CA GLY A 694 -22.03 24.37 -1.57
C GLY A 694 -21.41 25.06 -0.35
N ALA A 695 -20.26 25.71 -0.58
CA ALA A 695 -19.52 26.47 0.41
C ALA A 695 -20.33 27.66 0.95
N LYS A 696 -21.06 27.42 2.04
CA LYS A 696 -21.49 28.41 3.04
C LYS A 696 -21.23 27.78 4.41
N GLU A 697 -20.77 28.60 5.36
CA GLU A 697 -20.25 28.18 6.68
C GLU A 697 -18.95 27.37 6.56
N SER A 698 -17.75 27.98 6.53
CA SER A 698 -17.27 28.94 7.54
C SER A 698 -16.26 29.93 6.97
N ALA A 699 -16.74 31.10 6.53
CA ALA A 699 -15.90 32.19 6.04
C ALA A 699 -15.62 33.23 7.13
N THR A 700 -14.71 32.95 8.07
CA THR A 700 -14.12 33.96 8.99
C THR A 700 -12.76 33.52 9.56
N ARG A 701 -11.73 33.50 8.71
CA ARG A 701 -10.33 33.86 9.01
C ARG A 701 -9.58 33.93 7.68
N GLU A 702 -8.60 34.82 7.57
CA GLU A 702 -7.98 35.20 6.30
C GLU A 702 -7.35 33.98 5.62
N ALA A 703 -7.85 33.63 4.43
CA ALA A 703 -7.27 32.58 3.62
C ALA A 703 -5.95 33.07 3.01
N PRO A 704 -4.86 32.29 3.09
CA PRO A 704 -3.71 32.49 2.22
C PRO A 704 -4.13 32.49 0.76
N THR A 705 -3.43 33.29 -0.05
CA THR A 705 -3.69 33.55 -1.46
C THR A 705 -3.94 32.30 -2.32
N GLY A 706 -5.21 32.14 -2.75
CA GLY A 706 -5.59 31.28 -3.87
C GLY A 706 -5.50 29.77 -3.63
N LEU A 707 -6.03 29.01 -4.59
CA LEU A 707 -5.76 27.58 -4.68
C LEU A 707 -4.36 27.39 -5.27
N ARG A 708 -3.46 26.74 -4.51
CA ARG A 708 -2.07 26.53 -4.91
C ARG A 708 -1.89 25.16 -5.55
N GLU A 709 -1.12 25.11 -6.63
CA GLU A 709 -0.81 23.84 -7.31
C GLU A 709 0.13 23.00 -6.43
N ILE A 710 -0.18 21.71 -6.27
CA ILE A 710 0.60 20.79 -5.44
C ILE A 710 2.01 20.59 -6.00
N LEU A 711 2.15 20.37 -7.32
CA LEU A 711 3.44 20.03 -7.92
C LEU A 711 4.51 21.13 -7.70
N PRO A 712 4.29 22.43 -8.00
CA PRO A 712 5.27 23.49 -7.70
C PRO A 712 5.65 23.58 -6.22
N LEU A 713 4.71 23.39 -5.30
CA LEU A 713 4.99 23.37 -3.86
C LEU A 713 5.87 22.16 -3.48
N SER A 714 5.56 20.98 -4.01
CA SER A 714 6.39 19.78 -3.81
C SER A 714 7.82 20.01 -4.33
N LEU A 715 7.99 20.57 -5.54
CA LEU A 715 9.32 20.83 -6.11
C LEU A 715 10.16 21.81 -5.27
N GLU A 716 9.55 22.88 -4.76
CA GLU A 716 10.23 23.83 -3.85
C GLU A 716 10.56 23.18 -2.50
N GLY A 717 9.65 22.37 -1.94
CA GLY A 717 9.92 21.59 -0.73
C GLY A 717 11.05 20.56 -0.89
N MET A 718 11.17 19.94 -2.07
CA MET A 718 12.30 19.06 -2.41
C MET A 718 13.62 19.84 -2.46
N ARG A 719 13.65 21.01 -3.12
CA ARG A 719 14.83 21.90 -3.14
C ARG A 719 15.25 22.31 -1.73
N ARG A 720 14.28 22.66 -0.88
CA ARG A 720 14.51 23.02 0.54
C ARG A 720 15.03 21.84 1.35
N TYR A 721 14.52 20.62 1.15
CA TYR A 721 15.03 19.41 1.79
C TYR A 721 16.52 19.18 1.47
N ASP A 722 16.91 19.22 0.20
CA ASP A 722 18.31 19.08 -0.24
C ASP A 722 19.23 20.08 0.48
N GLU A 723 18.85 21.37 0.47
CA GLU A 723 19.62 22.45 1.09
C GLU A 723 19.61 22.37 2.62
N PHE A 724 18.52 21.92 3.24
CA PHE A 724 18.41 21.70 4.68
C PHE A 724 19.32 20.55 5.15
N GLN A 725 19.36 19.41 4.44
CA GLN A 725 20.29 18.32 4.79
C GLN A 725 21.76 18.74 4.61
N GLN A 726 22.08 19.57 3.60
CA GLN A 726 23.42 20.17 3.49
C GLN A 726 23.72 21.10 4.67
N ALA A 727 22.75 21.92 5.09
CA ALA A 727 22.90 22.85 6.19
C ALA A 727 23.09 22.13 7.54
N ARG A 728 22.37 21.02 7.78
CA ARG A 728 22.51 20.15 8.97
C ARG A 728 23.87 19.46 9.06
N ALA A 729 24.51 19.14 7.95
CA ALA A 729 25.85 18.55 7.97
C ALA A 729 26.91 19.53 8.54
N ILE A 730 26.77 20.82 8.20
CA ILE A 730 27.66 21.90 8.66
C ILE A 730 27.34 22.31 10.11
N VAL A 731 26.05 22.43 10.43
CA VAL A 731 25.54 22.85 11.75
C VAL A 731 24.55 21.76 12.24
N PRO A 732 25.01 20.77 13.02
CA PRO A 732 24.20 19.62 13.47
C PRO A 732 23.07 19.98 14.44
N ASP A 733 22.11 19.07 14.61
CA ASP A 733 20.93 19.31 15.44
C ASP A 733 21.26 19.53 16.93
N ASP A 734 22.31 18.87 17.41
CA ASP A 734 22.70 18.67 18.81
C ASP A 734 23.89 19.54 19.27
N VAL A 735 24.55 20.24 18.35
CA VAL A 735 25.76 21.00 18.66
C VAL A 735 25.40 22.41 19.14
N PRO A 736 25.71 22.79 20.40
CA PRO A 736 25.43 24.13 20.91
C PRO A 736 26.27 25.19 20.20
N LEU A 737 25.67 26.37 19.98
CA LEU A 737 26.29 27.48 19.27
C LEU A 737 26.65 28.62 20.22
N THR A 738 27.82 29.23 20.02
CA THR A 738 28.28 30.38 20.82
C THR A 738 28.55 31.60 19.95
N ALA A 739 28.22 32.79 20.46
CA ALA A 739 28.49 34.04 19.78
C ALA A 739 29.98 34.42 19.85
N THR A 740 30.52 34.89 18.73
CA THR A 740 31.91 35.37 18.64
C THR A 740 31.97 36.89 18.73
N SER A 741 33.15 37.48 18.47
CA SER A 741 33.33 38.93 18.30
C SER A 741 32.82 39.48 16.96
N VAL A 742 32.40 38.63 16.01
CA VAL A 742 31.92 39.04 14.68
C VAL A 742 30.41 39.31 14.73
N LYS A 743 29.99 40.43 14.14
CA LYS A 743 28.59 40.85 14.17
C LYS A 743 27.73 40.03 13.21
N ALA A 744 26.62 39.49 13.72
CA ALA A 744 25.57 38.85 12.93
C ALA A 744 25.03 39.76 11.81
N THR A 745 24.83 39.17 10.62
CA THR A 745 24.24 39.84 9.44
C THR A 745 23.03 39.05 8.92
N PRO A 746 22.04 39.69 8.29
CA PRO A 746 20.95 38.97 7.65
C PRO A 746 21.46 38.17 6.45
N HIS A 747 20.86 37.00 6.20
CA HIS A 747 21.05 36.29 4.94
C HIS A 747 20.36 37.07 3.80
N PRO A 748 20.93 37.17 2.57
CA PRO A 748 20.35 38.01 1.50
C PRO A 748 18.89 37.71 1.16
N ASP A 749 18.52 36.43 1.21
CA ASP A 749 17.16 35.94 0.92
C ASP A 749 16.29 35.84 2.19
N GLU A 750 16.60 36.59 3.24
CA GLU A 750 15.82 36.65 4.48
C GLU A 750 15.57 38.11 4.89
N SER A 751 14.29 38.47 5.00
CA SER A 751 13.84 39.85 5.27
C SER A 751 13.05 39.99 6.57
N ASP A 752 12.76 38.87 7.24
CA ASP A 752 12.05 38.85 8.51
C ASP A 752 12.98 39.24 9.67
N GLY A 753 12.93 40.52 10.03
CA GLY A 753 13.68 41.07 11.16
C GLY A 753 13.27 40.51 12.54
N ILE A 754 12.10 39.89 12.67
CA ILE A 754 11.65 39.25 13.92
C ILE A 754 12.34 37.90 14.04
N LEU A 755 12.25 37.06 12.99
CA LEU A 755 12.99 35.79 12.90
C LEU A 755 14.48 35.98 13.19
N LEU A 756 15.13 36.95 12.51
CA LEU A 756 16.54 37.26 12.70
C LEU A 756 16.90 37.61 14.15
N ARG A 757 16.07 38.43 14.82
CA ARG A 757 16.29 38.84 16.21
C ARG A 757 16.10 37.67 17.17
N ASP A 758 14.99 36.95 17.03
CA ASP A 758 14.58 35.93 17.98
C ASP A 758 15.47 34.69 17.87
N LEU A 759 15.85 34.30 16.65
CA LEU A 759 16.83 33.24 16.43
C LEU A 759 18.22 33.60 16.98
N TRP A 760 18.70 34.84 16.78
CA TRP A 760 19.98 35.28 17.36
C TRP A 760 19.93 35.27 18.89
N MET A 761 18.83 35.73 19.50
CA MET A 761 18.63 35.75 20.95
C MET A 761 18.55 34.36 21.60
N THR A 762 18.23 33.32 20.82
CA THR A 762 18.28 31.92 21.25
C THR A 762 19.67 31.33 20.99
N ALA A 763 20.16 31.36 19.75
CA ALA A 763 21.42 30.73 19.35
C ALA A 763 22.65 31.30 20.08
N SER A 764 22.72 32.62 20.31
CA SER A 764 23.86 33.25 21.00
C SER A 764 24.04 32.85 22.47
N LYS A 765 23.05 32.16 23.07
CA LYS A 765 23.06 31.73 24.48
C LYS A 765 23.55 30.29 24.70
N GLY A 766 24.08 29.62 23.68
CA GLY A 766 24.46 28.20 23.79
C GLY A 766 23.36 27.23 23.36
N ALA A 767 22.25 27.71 22.78
CA ALA A 767 21.19 26.81 22.30
C ALA A 767 21.67 25.99 21.10
N THR A 768 21.19 24.76 21.03
CA THR A 768 21.36 23.88 19.88
C THR A 768 20.43 24.29 18.72
N PRO A 769 20.75 23.95 17.47
CA PRO A 769 19.88 24.18 16.32
C PRO A 769 18.50 23.50 16.43
N LEU A 770 18.39 22.35 17.09
CA LEU A 770 17.10 21.71 17.35
C LEU A 770 16.24 22.51 18.35
N GLU A 771 16.84 23.06 19.40
CA GLU A 771 16.15 23.96 20.34
C GLU A 771 15.74 25.28 19.66
N CYS A 772 16.56 25.79 18.74
CA CYS A 772 16.22 26.94 17.91
C CYS A 772 14.99 26.66 17.04
N GLU A 773 14.94 25.49 16.37
CA GLU A 773 13.80 25.05 15.56
C GLU A 773 12.52 24.82 16.38
N ALA A 774 12.65 24.41 17.65
CA ALA A 774 11.51 24.23 18.54
C ALA A 774 10.98 25.54 19.17
N SER A 775 11.81 26.58 19.27
CA SER A 775 11.49 27.83 20.00
C SER A 775 11.17 29.03 19.11
N VAL A 776 11.52 28.98 17.83
CA VAL A 776 11.32 30.10 16.88
C VAL A 776 10.24 29.74 15.86
N ALA A 777 9.28 30.65 15.65
CA ALA A 777 8.12 30.43 14.80
C ALA A 777 8.42 30.60 13.29
N ALA A 778 9.27 29.73 12.73
CA ALA A 778 9.58 29.65 11.30
C ALA A 778 9.87 28.20 10.88
N ASP A 779 9.90 27.92 9.57
CA ASP A 779 10.30 26.61 9.06
C ASP A 779 11.78 26.29 9.33
N CYS A 780 12.08 25.00 9.46
CA CYS A 780 13.40 24.54 9.86
C CYS A 780 14.48 24.85 8.81
N PHE A 781 14.13 24.91 7.52
CA PHE A 781 15.03 25.37 6.47
C PHE A 781 15.46 26.83 6.66
N ARG A 782 14.53 27.77 6.87
CA ARG A 782 14.83 29.20 7.11
C ARG A 782 15.73 29.37 8.33
N ILE A 783 15.41 28.69 9.42
CA ILE A 783 16.21 28.70 10.66
C ILE A 783 17.62 28.17 10.41
N ARG A 784 17.76 26.96 9.85
CA ARG A 784 19.07 26.34 9.65
C ARG A 784 19.95 27.11 8.65
N ARG A 785 19.34 27.71 7.62
CA ARG A 785 20.03 28.58 6.65
C ARG A 785 20.65 29.81 7.31
N LEU A 786 19.96 30.45 8.26
CA LEU A 786 20.50 31.57 9.05
C LEU A 786 21.64 31.14 9.96
N LEU A 787 21.49 30.02 10.67
CA LEU A 787 22.55 29.49 11.55
C LEU A 787 23.82 29.16 10.75
N VAL A 788 23.69 28.53 9.58
CA VAL A 788 24.83 28.29 8.67
C VAL A 788 25.45 29.58 8.17
N HIS A 789 24.65 30.59 7.78
CA HIS A 789 25.17 31.90 7.36
C HIS A 789 25.98 32.60 8.48
N TRP A 790 25.57 32.46 9.74
CA TRP A 790 26.31 33.00 10.88
C TRP A 790 27.57 32.20 11.23
N VAL A 791 27.60 30.88 10.99
CA VAL A 791 28.83 30.08 11.10
C VAL A 791 29.79 30.35 9.94
N GLU A 792 29.30 30.47 8.70
CA GLU A 792 30.09 30.86 7.52
C GLU A 792 30.71 32.27 7.66
N SER A 793 29.97 33.22 8.21
CA SER A 793 30.51 34.56 8.51
C SER A 793 31.32 34.64 9.81
N GLY A 794 31.43 33.55 10.56
CA GLY A 794 32.16 33.46 11.82
C GLY A 794 31.52 34.22 13.00
N ALA A 795 30.26 34.64 12.90
CA ALA A 795 29.48 35.29 13.96
C ALA A 795 29.00 34.29 15.03
N LEU A 796 28.76 33.03 14.65
CA LEU A 796 28.58 31.91 15.56
C LEU A 796 29.71 30.89 15.37
N ALA A 797 30.05 30.18 16.43
CA ALA A 797 30.92 29.01 16.41
C ALA A 797 30.23 27.80 17.07
N PRO A 798 30.40 26.58 16.52
CA PRO A 798 30.21 25.35 17.29
C PRO A 798 31.07 25.39 18.56
N ALA A 799 30.44 25.17 19.72
CA ALA A 799 31.12 25.19 21.02
C ALA A 799 32.05 23.98 21.24
#